data_AF-A0A7Y5VFT6-F1
#
_entry.id   AF-A0A7Y5VFT6-F1
#
_cell.length_a   1.000
_cell.length_b   1.000
_cell.length_c   1.000
_cell.angle_alpha   90.00
_cell.angle_beta   90.00
_cell.angle_gamma   90.00
#
_symmetry.space_group_name_H-M   'P 1'
#
loop_
_entity.id
_entity.type
_entity.pdbx_description
1 polymer ?
#
loop_
_entity_poly.entity_id
_entity_poly.type
_entity_poly.pdbx_seq_one_letter_code
_entity_poly.pdbx_strand_id
1 'polypeptide(L)'
;MKTSSYLLATLFLLALSLSTHAQGWERTYPHPTGRSASYDVLNTADGGFLLGGEVDYPTGATRHYVRLIKTDANGQSQWEQVYYDNEIRNDRLLGMAATPDGGYMLGIGSNAANSPGSNGDLGLIKVNSQGDTLWTRYYNVPTLTATPNAYVTSGAFTATPDGGYLLATAGYVQQTNSGPVFIKTDADGNIEWVQNYMTAGSPNTYQQIHGLVALPDGYAATGNKGASMLLIRTDLDGVILWQQEYMLTTSAVGYDLCATTDGGFLIGGGASGFAGFGATVIKTDGDGNQLWTQGVGSGIGNVVSVEPSPGQGYILAGSLTNFWQSSGGAFLTLIDEDGNIVWERLFPNTGTPGTTVQGFQLGRAIPRGNTGYVLAGVEQNDMYMALTDNLGYSISHWIMGNVYQSTTCLTDDIIRTMPGWVVQITSATGNVQYTTTDDDGNYRILVDTGAYTLVTIPPSQLWQQCGVYTINAENFYDTSYQNIQVIALANCPSLAVDVASPILRRCVNNNYYIRYCNNGSEPAQDASITVTLDPFLSITSSSVPYTDLGNDVYEFVIGDLDVFECGQIQLALYLECTNATVVGQSHCVTAHIYPDTVCLPTPNAPFIDVNGICNGNLVRFTLQNIGDTDMGQTQGYYVVIEDDVMYMQQTPYNLDSGESINVDLPANGSTYRLETQLSPGNSTFTGQEVSATVEGCGVNATDVFSTGFTNLFPLNDNTPFEDVDCRVSVGSYDPNDKQAVPVGYGDPHYVKPNVPIEYLIRFQNTGTDTAFQVVVRDTLSPWLDPATVQPGAASHAYRFELDGEGVLNFYFDNILLPDSNVNVAASQGFVKFTVSQDRDNPIGTYFENTAAIYFDYNAPVITNTTYHTVGDNFVVVSYEPGPALAAYQLSVFPNPATHTVELRFDKPVTAEEGQWLLHDARGQLIRQGIAPAAGATLDVSDLPKGVYFLQWRVEGRLVARGKVIVQ
;
A
#
# COMPACT_ATOMS: atom_id res chain seq x y z
N MET A 1 -48.14 -32.80 -32.14
CA MET A 1 -48.73 -31.48 -32.47
C MET A 1 -49.50 -31.00 -31.25
N LYS A 2 -49.06 -29.87 -30.66
CA LYS A 2 -49.83 -28.91 -29.84
C LYS A 2 -50.50 -29.40 -28.54
N THR A 3 -50.45 -28.72 -27.38
CA THR A 3 -49.64 -27.64 -26.76
C THR A 3 -50.34 -27.28 -25.45
N SER A 4 -49.55 -26.79 -24.49
CA SER A 4 -49.92 -25.85 -23.42
C SER A 4 -50.65 -26.40 -22.18
N SER A 5 -49.87 -26.58 -21.10
CA SER A 5 -50.26 -26.29 -19.72
C SER A 5 -49.05 -26.22 -18.79
N TYR A 6 -48.05 -25.36 -19.04
CA TYR A 6 -47.03 -24.97 -18.04
C TYR A 6 -46.44 -23.59 -18.41
N LEU A 7 -47.11 -22.51 -18.00
CA LEU A 7 -46.55 -21.16 -18.09
C LEU A 7 -47.16 -20.28 -16.99
N LEU A 8 -47.00 -20.69 -15.73
CA LEU A 8 -47.42 -19.94 -14.55
C LEU A 8 -46.64 -20.45 -13.32
N ALA A 9 -45.31 -20.49 -13.41
CA ALA A 9 -44.42 -20.74 -12.26
C ALA A 9 -42.97 -20.23 -12.44
N THR A 10 -42.64 -19.56 -13.55
CA THR A 10 -41.27 -19.13 -13.88
C THR A 10 -41.18 -17.63 -14.18
N LEU A 11 -41.85 -16.81 -13.37
CA LEU A 11 -41.69 -15.34 -13.41
C LEU A 11 -41.80 -14.72 -12.00
N PHE A 12 -41.19 -15.38 -11.01
CA PHE A 12 -41.05 -14.86 -9.65
C PHE A 12 -39.69 -15.23 -9.03
N LEU A 13 -38.64 -15.23 -9.86
CA LEU A 13 -37.28 -15.63 -9.44
C LEU A 13 -36.17 -14.92 -10.24
N LEU A 14 -36.40 -13.66 -10.65
CA LEU A 14 -35.38 -12.78 -11.22
C LEU A 14 -35.74 -11.32 -10.97
N ALA A 15 -35.80 -10.98 -9.69
CA ALA A 15 -35.67 -9.61 -9.16
C ALA A 15 -35.26 -9.69 -7.68
N LEU A 16 -34.27 -10.52 -7.35
CA LEU A 16 -33.33 -10.10 -6.32
C LEU A 16 -32.47 -9.06 -7.04
N SER A 17 -32.82 -7.80 -6.87
CA SER A 17 -31.85 -6.72 -7.01
C SER A 17 -30.63 -7.16 -6.21
N LEU A 18 -29.53 -7.46 -6.89
CA LEU A 18 -28.21 -7.44 -6.30
C LEU A 18 -28.13 -6.09 -5.58
N SER A 19 -28.08 -6.15 -4.25
CA SER A 19 -27.88 -4.99 -3.40
C SER A 19 -26.67 -4.24 -3.93
N THR A 20 -26.91 -3.02 -4.36
CA THR A 20 -25.88 -2.07 -4.76
C THR A 20 -24.97 -1.84 -3.57
N HIS A 21 -23.70 -2.25 -3.70
CA HIS A 21 -22.65 -1.93 -2.75
C HIS A 21 -22.42 -0.41 -2.75
N ALA A 22 -22.30 0.19 -1.58
CA ALA A 22 -21.72 1.52 -1.46
C ALA A 22 -20.25 1.45 -1.90
N GLN A 23 -19.93 2.00 -3.07
CA GLN A 23 -18.55 2.15 -3.58
C GLN A 23 -17.93 3.45 -3.07
N GLY A 24 -17.88 3.63 -1.75
CA GLY A 24 -17.47 4.87 -1.10
C GLY A 24 -16.61 4.65 0.15
N TRP A 25 -16.01 5.71 0.67
CA TRP A 25 -15.19 5.70 1.88
C TRP A 25 -15.18 7.09 2.51
N GLU A 26 -14.75 7.19 3.77
CA GLU A 26 -14.60 8.46 4.47
C GLU A 26 -13.18 8.57 5.06
N ARG A 27 -12.58 9.76 5.00
CA ARG A 27 -11.22 10.04 5.46
C ARG A 27 -11.15 11.38 6.16
N THR A 28 -10.44 11.42 7.27
CA THR A 28 -10.02 12.65 7.95
C THR A 28 -8.52 12.85 7.75
N TYR A 29 -8.11 14.11 7.59
CA TYR A 29 -6.72 14.51 7.39
C TYR A 29 -6.33 15.47 8.51
N PRO A 30 -5.93 14.93 9.68
CA PRO A 30 -5.62 15.75 10.83
C PRO A 30 -4.42 16.65 10.59
N HIS A 31 -4.39 17.79 11.27
CA HIS A 31 -3.24 18.69 11.27
C HIS A 31 -2.74 18.92 12.69
N PRO A 32 -1.41 18.92 12.94
CA PRO A 32 -0.86 19.07 14.30
C PRO A 32 -1.25 20.37 15.02
N THR A 33 -1.73 21.38 14.28
CA THR A 33 -2.07 22.70 14.82
C THR A 33 -3.51 23.11 14.49
N GLY A 34 -4.32 23.27 15.54
CA GLY A 34 -5.62 23.94 15.48
C GLY A 34 -6.63 23.32 14.50
N ARG A 35 -7.60 24.13 14.04
CA ARG A 35 -8.61 23.69 13.07
C ARG A 35 -8.08 23.71 11.65
N SER A 36 -8.34 22.66 10.90
CA SER A 36 -8.19 22.54 9.46
C SER A 36 -9.57 22.25 8.82
N ALA A 37 -9.87 22.90 7.72
CA ALA A 37 -11.15 22.74 7.03
C ALA A 37 -10.98 22.81 5.52
N SER A 38 -11.68 21.96 4.78
CA SER A 38 -11.72 22.02 3.32
C SER A 38 -12.94 22.80 2.85
N TYR A 39 -12.74 23.66 1.85
CA TYR A 39 -13.78 24.47 1.21
C TYR A 39 -14.00 24.10 -0.24
N ASP A 40 -13.01 23.45 -0.86
CA ASP A 40 -13.06 23.11 -2.27
C ASP A 40 -12.38 21.76 -2.54
N VAL A 41 -12.82 21.08 -3.59
CA VAL A 41 -12.30 19.80 -4.06
C VAL A 41 -12.32 19.73 -5.58
N LEU A 42 -11.28 19.12 -6.16
CA LEU A 42 -11.19 18.83 -7.59
C LEU A 42 -10.89 17.35 -7.84
N ASN A 43 -11.45 16.81 -8.92
CA ASN A 43 -10.95 15.58 -9.51
C ASN A 43 -9.62 15.87 -10.21
N THR A 44 -8.66 14.97 -10.06
CA THR A 44 -7.34 15.10 -10.68
C THR A 44 -7.18 14.09 -11.82
N ALA A 45 -6.29 14.39 -12.78
CA ALA A 45 -6.20 13.64 -14.04
C ALA A 45 -5.74 12.18 -13.84
N ASP A 46 -5.06 11.88 -12.74
CA ASP A 46 -4.62 10.54 -12.33
C ASP A 46 -5.74 9.73 -11.63
N GLY A 47 -6.94 10.29 -11.49
CA GLY A 47 -8.09 9.63 -10.86
C GLY A 47 -8.21 9.87 -9.34
N GLY A 48 -7.27 10.59 -8.72
CA GLY A 48 -7.34 11.02 -7.33
C GLY A 48 -8.04 12.37 -7.13
N PHE A 49 -7.85 12.98 -5.96
CA PHE A 49 -8.54 14.23 -5.59
C PHE A 49 -7.57 15.29 -5.04
N LEU A 50 -7.87 16.56 -5.27
CA LEU A 50 -7.18 17.68 -4.61
C LEU A 50 -8.16 18.37 -3.68
N LEU A 51 -7.88 18.37 -2.38
CA LEU A 51 -8.60 19.15 -1.37
C LEU A 51 -7.88 20.47 -1.18
N GLY A 52 -8.67 21.53 -1.01
CA GLY A 52 -8.14 22.81 -0.58
C GLY A 52 -9.01 23.44 0.50
N GLY A 53 -8.36 24.18 1.38
CA GLY A 53 -9.04 25.01 2.36
C GLY A 53 -8.06 25.73 3.28
N GLU A 54 -8.35 25.76 4.57
CA GLU A 54 -7.59 26.54 5.56
C GLU A 54 -7.07 25.69 6.73
N VAL A 55 -6.05 26.22 7.43
CA VAL A 55 -5.53 25.68 8.68
C VAL A 55 -5.11 26.80 9.66
N ASP A 56 -5.37 26.59 10.95
CA ASP A 56 -5.06 27.52 12.04
C ASP A 56 -3.61 27.45 12.51
N TYR A 57 -3.04 28.60 12.90
CA TYR A 57 -1.70 28.70 13.48
C TYR A 57 -1.66 28.62 15.03
N PRO A 58 -0.68 27.95 15.65
CA PRO A 58 -0.68 27.66 17.09
C PRO A 58 -0.28 28.80 18.04
N THR A 59 0.19 29.97 17.58
CA THR A 59 0.84 30.97 18.47
C THR A 59 -0.07 32.08 19.02
N GLY A 60 -1.37 31.83 19.19
CA GLY A 60 -2.29 32.74 19.90
C GLY A 60 -2.72 34.00 19.14
N ALA A 61 -2.32 34.18 17.88
CA ALA A 61 -2.94 35.12 16.95
C ALA A 61 -3.79 34.32 15.95
N THR A 62 -5.06 34.66 15.78
CA THR A 62 -5.96 34.04 14.79
C THR A 62 -5.42 34.33 13.39
N ARG A 63 -4.60 33.43 12.84
CA ARG A 63 -4.15 33.43 11.44
C ARG A 63 -4.55 32.09 10.82
N HIS A 64 -5.15 32.18 9.64
CA HIS A 64 -5.49 31.05 8.78
C HIS A 64 -4.55 31.06 7.56
N TYR A 65 -4.07 29.88 7.17
CA TYR A 65 -3.25 29.67 5.98
C TYR A 65 -3.94 28.71 5.02
N VAL A 66 -3.66 28.84 3.71
CA VAL A 66 -4.15 27.88 2.73
C VAL A 66 -3.43 26.55 2.91
N ARG A 67 -4.20 25.47 2.98
CA ARG A 67 -3.70 24.09 2.97
C ARG A 67 -4.27 23.34 1.77
N LEU A 68 -3.41 22.59 1.10
CA LEU A 68 -3.77 21.65 0.04
C LEU A 68 -3.37 20.22 0.42
N ILE A 69 -4.21 19.27 0.02
CA ILE A 69 -3.93 17.84 0.13
C ILE A 69 -4.26 17.19 -1.21
N LYS A 70 -3.27 16.56 -1.84
CA LYS A 70 -3.51 15.69 -2.98
C LYS A 70 -3.62 14.25 -2.50
N THR A 71 -4.61 13.55 -3.01
CA THR A 71 -4.88 12.15 -2.66
C THR A 71 -4.93 11.27 -3.90
N ASP A 72 -4.76 9.97 -3.71
CA ASP A 72 -5.10 8.95 -4.70
C ASP A 72 -6.62 8.72 -4.77
N ALA A 73 -7.06 7.76 -5.60
CA ALA A 73 -8.48 7.41 -5.75
C ALA A 73 -9.13 6.81 -4.48
N ASN A 74 -8.31 6.34 -3.52
CA ASN A 74 -8.72 5.73 -2.25
C ASN A 74 -8.66 6.71 -1.08
N GLY A 75 -8.36 7.99 -1.34
CA GLY A 75 -8.27 9.02 -0.33
C GLY A 75 -6.99 8.96 0.49
N GLN A 76 -5.95 8.32 -0.03
CA GLN A 76 -4.65 8.33 0.61
C GLN A 76 -3.87 9.55 0.20
N SER A 77 -3.37 10.29 1.19
CA SER A 77 -2.55 11.47 0.97
C SER A 77 -1.28 11.10 0.19
N GLN A 78 -1.12 11.71 -0.98
CA GLN A 78 0.10 11.63 -1.80
C GLN A 78 1.08 12.73 -1.43
N TRP A 79 0.56 13.94 -1.18
CA TRP A 79 1.33 15.05 -0.65
C TRP A 79 0.40 16.09 -0.02
N GLU A 80 0.97 16.90 0.87
CA GLU A 80 0.29 18.00 1.56
C GLU A 80 1.17 19.23 1.55
N GLN A 81 0.55 20.40 1.38
CA GLN A 81 1.25 21.69 1.39
C GLN A 81 0.47 22.71 2.20
N VAL A 82 1.18 23.50 3.00
CA VAL A 82 0.65 24.67 3.69
C VAL A 82 1.39 25.89 3.20
N TYR A 83 0.65 26.87 2.69
CA TYR A 83 1.20 28.09 2.13
C TYR A 83 1.22 29.16 3.22
N TYR A 84 2.37 29.28 3.90
CA TYR A 84 2.61 30.28 4.95
C TYR A 84 2.92 31.65 4.36
N ASP A 85 1.91 32.26 3.76
CA ASP A 85 2.02 33.62 3.27
C ASP A 85 1.91 34.61 4.44
N ASN A 86 2.86 35.54 4.54
CA ASN A 86 2.88 36.59 5.56
C ASN A 86 2.40 37.94 5.01
N GLU A 87 2.22 38.06 3.68
CA GLU A 87 1.76 39.29 3.04
C GLU A 87 0.25 39.47 3.25
N ILE A 88 -0.52 38.39 3.15
CA ILE A 88 -1.93 38.39 3.53
C ILE A 88 -2.09 37.84 4.94
N ARG A 89 -2.97 38.48 5.74
CA ARG A 89 -3.38 37.95 7.04
C ARG A 89 -4.76 37.33 6.89
N ASN A 90 -4.91 36.09 7.38
CA ASN A 90 -6.15 35.31 7.30
C ASN A 90 -6.51 34.91 5.87
N ASP A 91 -5.58 34.19 5.22
CA ASP A 91 -5.80 33.66 3.89
C ASP A 91 -6.93 32.65 3.90
N ARG A 92 -7.91 32.88 3.04
CA ARG A 92 -8.98 31.93 2.75
C ARG A 92 -8.89 31.52 1.30
N LEU A 93 -9.05 30.23 1.07
CA LEU A 93 -9.26 29.69 -0.26
C LEU A 93 -10.66 30.09 -0.75
N LEU A 94 -10.71 30.73 -1.92
CA LEU A 94 -11.94 31.09 -2.61
C LEU A 94 -12.38 30.03 -3.63
N GLY A 95 -11.42 29.25 -4.12
CA GLY A 95 -11.63 28.15 -5.05
C GLY A 95 -10.33 27.73 -5.74
N MET A 96 -10.39 26.63 -6.48
CA MET A 96 -9.28 26.02 -7.18
C MET A 96 -9.64 25.68 -8.62
N ALA A 97 -8.65 25.67 -9.50
CA ALA A 97 -8.77 25.15 -10.86
C ALA A 97 -7.52 24.37 -11.27
N ALA A 98 -7.70 23.28 -12.02
CA ALA A 98 -6.60 22.60 -12.69
C ALA A 98 -6.08 23.45 -13.86
N THR A 99 -4.76 23.46 -14.08
CA THR A 99 -4.14 24.19 -15.18
C THR A 99 -3.74 23.24 -16.32
N PRO A 100 -3.69 23.71 -17.60
CA PRO A 100 -3.37 22.84 -18.74
C PRO A 100 -1.99 22.18 -18.70
N ASP A 101 -1.05 22.74 -17.93
CA ASP A 101 0.29 22.20 -17.68
C ASP A 101 0.35 21.16 -16.55
N GLY A 102 -0.81 20.74 -16.01
CA GLY A 102 -0.91 19.71 -14.97
C GLY A 102 -0.70 20.22 -13.54
N GLY A 103 -0.59 21.53 -13.35
CA GLY A 103 -0.58 22.18 -12.04
C GLY A 103 -1.98 22.63 -11.57
N TYR A 104 -1.99 23.55 -10.60
CA TYR A 104 -3.22 24.09 -10.03
C TYR A 104 -3.13 25.60 -9.81
N MET A 105 -4.27 26.27 -9.92
CA MET A 105 -4.46 27.68 -9.61
C MET A 105 -5.37 27.82 -8.39
N LEU A 106 -4.94 28.60 -7.40
CA LEU A 106 -5.68 28.86 -6.17
C LEU A 106 -6.11 30.31 -6.13
N GLY A 107 -7.42 30.56 -6.02
CA GLY A 107 -7.95 31.88 -5.69
C GLY A 107 -7.90 32.10 -4.19
N ILE A 108 -7.28 33.18 -3.73
CA ILE A 108 -7.15 33.50 -2.30
C ILE A 108 -7.72 34.89 -2.00
N GLY A 109 -8.20 35.07 -0.76
CA GLY A 109 -8.65 36.37 -0.26
C GLY A 109 -8.49 36.52 1.25
N SER A 110 -8.42 37.76 1.72
CA SER A 110 -8.25 38.08 3.14
C SER A 110 -9.58 38.38 3.86
N ASN A 111 -9.81 37.79 5.04
CA ASN A 111 -10.89 38.20 5.94
C ASN A 111 -10.33 39.01 7.11
N ALA A 112 -10.24 40.31 6.92
CA ALA A 112 -9.64 41.21 7.89
C ALA A 112 -10.68 42.14 8.54
N ALA A 113 -11.75 41.56 9.08
CA ALA A 113 -12.82 42.32 9.72
C ALA A 113 -12.37 43.16 10.94
N ASN A 114 -11.17 42.94 11.53
CA ASN A 114 -10.78 43.56 12.80
C ASN A 114 -9.30 43.98 12.96
N SER A 115 -8.48 44.04 11.89
CA SER A 115 -7.06 44.41 11.99
C SER A 115 -6.77 45.78 11.36
N PRO A 116 -6.41 46.83 12.13
CA PRO A 116 -6.02 48.13 11.57
C PRO A 116 -4.85 47.98 10.59
N GLY A 117 -5.04 48.41 9.33
CA GLY A 117 -3.99 48.41 8.29
C GLY A 117 -3.94 47.18 7.38
N SER A 118 -4.94 46.29 7.43
CA SER A 118 -5.11 45.21 6.46
C SER A 118 -5.96 45.68 5.29
N ASN A 119 -5.38 45.69 4.09
CA ASN A 119 -6.14 45.90 2.88
C ASN A 119 -6.78 44.56 2.49
N GLY A 120 -8.03 44.60 2.04
CA GLY A 120 -8.71 43.43 1.51
C GLY A 120 -8.07 43.01 0.20
N ASP A 121 -7.04 42.18 0.28
CA ASP A 121 -6.24 41.74 -0.87
C ASP A 121 -6.82 40.43 -1.41
N LEU A 122 -7.02 40.40 -2.73
CA LEU A 122 -7.29 39.18 -3.50
C LEU A 122 -5.99 38.70 -4.13
N GLY A 123 -5.88 37.41 -4.38
CA GLY A 123 -4.69 36.88 -5.04
C GLY A 123 -4.91 35.58 -5.78
N LEU A 124 -3.88 35.22 -6.53
CA LEU A 124 -3.72 33.94 -7.17
C LEU A 124 -2.40 33.32 -6.74
N ILE A 125 -2.43 32.04 -6.37
CA ILE A 125 -1.23 31.22 -6.20
C ILE A 125 -1.25 30.16 -7.30
N LYS A 126 -0.22 30.13 -8.15
CA LYS A 126 -0.01 29.04 -9.10
C LYS A 126 0.95 28.03 -8.50
N VAL A 127 0.57 26.76 -8.53
CA VAL A 127 1.38 25.65 -8.02
C VAL A 127 1.57 24.59 -9.11
N ASN A 128 2.67 23.83 -9.05
CA ASN A 128 2.90 22.70 -9.93
C ASN A 128 2.09 21.45 -9.49
N SER A 129 2.26 20.33 -10.19
CA SER A 129 1.58 19.05 -9.86
C SER A 129 1.94 18.47 -8.48
N GLN A 130 3.07 18.88 -7.89
CA GLN A 130 3.56 18.46 -6.58
C GLN A 130 3.19 19.46 -5.47
N GLY A 131 2.46 20.53 -5.82
CA GLY A 131 2.08 21.59 -4.88
C GLY A 131 3.15 22.67 -4.66
N ASP A 132 4.29 22.64 -5.35
CA ASP A 132 5.29 23.71 -5.21
C ASP A 132 4.79 25.01 -5.84
N THR A 133 4.92 26.11 -5.11
CA THR A 133 4.58 27.45 -5.62
C THR A 133 5.46 27.84 -6.80
N LEU A 134 4.83 28.09 -7.95
CA LEU A 134 5.48 28.65 -9.13
C LEU A 134 5.49 30.17 -9.08
N TRP A 135 4.37 30.78 -8.68
CA TRP A 135 4.27 32.22 -8.42
C TRP A 135 3.04 32.54 -7.58
N THR A 136 3.10 33.70 -6.91
CA THR A 136 1.95 34.31 -6.24
C THR A 136 1.76 35.73 -6.75
N ARG A 137 0.50 36.14 -6.95
CA ARG A 137 0.13 37.48 -7.39
C ARG A 137 -0.99 38.03 -6.53
N TYR A 138 -0.86 39.28 -6.12
CA TYR A 138 -1.87 39.99 -5.35
C TYR A 138 -2.46 41.14 -6.14
N TYR A 139 -3.75 41.35 -5.96
CA TYR A 139 -4.52 42.40 -6.59
C TYR A 139 -5.12 43.30 -5.53
N ASN A 140 -4.57 44.51 -5.44
CA ASN A 140 -5.10 45.55 -4.60
C ASN A 140 -6.42 46.07 -5.19
N VAL A 141 -7.48 46.15 -4.39
CA VAL A 141 -8.74 46.81 -4.77
C VAL A 141 -8.66 48.29 -4.37
N PRO A 142 -8.34 49.24 -5.27
CA PRO A 142 -7.89 50.59 -4.89
C PRO A 142 -8.92 51.42 -4.10
N THR A 143 -10.20 51.09 -4.27
CA THR A 143 -11.31 51.73 -3.55
C THR A 143 -11.46 51.28 -2.09
N LEU A 144 -10.88 50.14 -1.71
CA LEU A 144 -10.87 49.64 -0.33
C LEU A 144 -9.60 50.08 0.43
N THR A 145 -8.49 50.29 -0.29
CA THR A 145 -7.18 50.62 0.32
C THR A 145 -7.04 52.08 0.78
N ALA A 146 -7.94 52.97 0.35
CA ALA A 146 -7.89 54.40 0.66
C ALA A 146 -8.66 54.82 1.92
N THR A 147 -9.41 53.89 2.55
CA THR A 147 -10.36 54.20 3.64
C THR A 147 -10.05 53.37 4.90
N PRO A 148 -9.80 54.01 6.06
CA PRO A 148 -9.73 53.29 7.32
C PRO A 148 -11.04 52.51 7.57
N ASN A 149 -10.95 51.23 7.95
CA ASN A 149 -12.07 50.30 8.22
C ASN A 149 -12.82 49.73 7.00
N ALA A 150 -12.17 49.65 5.83
CA ALA A 150 -12.66 48.83 4.73
C ALA A 150 -12.24 47.36 4.90
N TYR A 151 -13.13 46.41 4.66
CA TYR A 151 -12.81 44.98 4.70
C TYR A 151 -13.57 44.20 3.63
N VAL A 152 -13.01 43.07 3.23
CA VAL A 152 -13.64 42.07 2.36
C VAL A 152 -14.46 41.13 3.22
N THR A 153 -15.69 40.84 2.79
CA THR A 153 -16.65 40.02 3.56
C THR A 153 -16.89 38.63 2.99
N SER A 154 -16.63 38.46 1.70
CA SER A 154 -16.89 37.25 0.93
C SER A 154 -16.14 37.32 -0.40
N GLY A 155 -15.94 36.18 -1.03
CA GLY A 155 -15.40 36.11 -2.38
C GLY A 155 -15.68 34.77 -3.03
N ALA A 156 -15.51 34.75 -4.35
CA ALA A 156 -15.71 33.60 -5.21
C ALA A 156 -14.64 33.58 -6.31
N PHE A 157 -14.35 32.39 -6.83
CA PHE A 157 -13.35 32.16 -7.86
C PHE A 157 -13.90 31.23 -8.93
N THR A 158 -13.59 31.49 -10.20
CA THR A 158 -13.86 30.54 -11.29
C THR A 158 -12.82 30.66 -12.40
N ALA A 159 -12.49 29.54 -13.03
CA ALA A 159 -11.70 29.54 -14.27
C ALA A 159 -12.58 29.95 -15.45
N THR A 160 -12.01 30.65 -16.42
CA THR A 160 -12.75 31.16 -17.58
C THR A 160 -12.48 30.33 -18.84
N PRO A 161 -13.43 30.25 -19.80
CA PRO A 161 -13.28 29.40 -20.99
C PRO A 161 -12.08 29.72 -21.89
N ASP A 162 -11.55 30.94 -21.79
CA ASP A 162 -10.35 31.41 -22.49
C ASP A 162 -9.03 31.01 -21.79
N GLY A 163 -9.10 30.29 -20.66
CA GLY A 163 -7.95 29.83 -19.88
C GLY A 163 -7.49 30.80 -18.79
N GLY A 164 -8.18 31.93 -18.62
CA GLY A 164 -7.94 32.88 -17.52
C GLY A 164 -8.70 32.56 -16.24
N TYR A 165 -8.78 33.55 -15.34
CA TYR A 165 -9.45 33.41 -14.05
C TYR A 165 -10.25 34.65 -13.70
N LEU A 166 -11.40 34.47 -13.05
CA LEU A 166 -12.23 35.54 -12.53
C LEU A 166 -12.35 35.41 -11.01
N LEU A 167 -11.97 36.47 -10.31
CA LEU A 167 -12.18 36.61 -8.87
C LEU A 167 -13.26 37.65 -8.61
N ALA A 168 -14.18 37.35 -7.70
CA ALA A 168 -15.17 38.29 -7.22
C ALA A 168 -15.02 38.47 -5.70
N THR A 169 -15.17 39.69 -5.23
CA THR A 169 -15.15 39.99 -3.79
C THR A 169 -16.18 41.06 -3.45
N ALA A 170 -16.70 41.02 -2.23
CA ALA A 170 -17.56 42.07 -1.71
C ALA A 170 -16.82 42.99 -0.75
N GLY A 171 -16.59 44.21 -1.20
CA GLY A 171 -15.99 45.28 -0.41
C GLY A 171 -17.04 45.99 0.45
N TYR A 172 -16.74 46.16 1.73
CA TYR A 172 -17.52 47.00 2.63
C TYR A 172 -16.68 48.16 3.18
N VAL A 173 -17.19 49.38 3.05
CA VAL A 173 -16.63 50.57 3.69
C VAL A 173 -17.68 51.13 4.65
N GLN A 174 -17.38 51.11 5.96
CA GLN A 174 -18.28 51.57 7.04
C GLN A 174 -19.10 52.82 6.65
N GLN A 175 -20.41 52.63 6.49
CA GLN A 175 -21.43 53.68 6.29
C GLN A 175 -21.32 54.54 5.03
N THR A 176 -20.60 54.12 3.99
CA THR A 176 -20.48 54.92 2.75
C THR A 176 -20.75 54.13 1.47
N ASN A 177 -20.04 53.02 1.22
CA ASN A 177 -20.17 52.23 -0.01
C ASN A 177 -20.17 50.72 0.27
N SER A 178 -20.97 49.97 -0.50
CA SER A 178 -20.92 48.49 -0.52
C SER A 178 -21.24 47.96 -1.91
N GLY A 179 -20.52 46.93 -2.35
CA GLY A 179 -20.78 46.26 -3.63
C GLY A 179 -19.65 45.34 -4.05
N PRO A 180 -19.90 44.51 -5.08
CA PRO A 180 -18.89 43.60 -5.59
C PRO A 180 -17.82 44.28 -6.43
N VAL A 181 -16.62 43.71 -6.42
CA VAL A 181 -15.52 44.01 -7.34
C VAL A 181 -15.10 42.71 -8.02
N PHE A 182 -15.03 42.75 -9.35
CA PHE A 182 -14.64 41.61 -10.17
C PHE A 182 -13.28 41.90 -10.80
N ILE A 183 -12.39 40.92 -10.79
CA ILE A 183 -11.05 40.99 -11.36
C ILE A 183 -10.87 39.81 -12.31
N LYS A 184 -10.76 40.09 -13.60
CA LYS A 184 -10.43 39.11 -14.63
C LYS A 184 -8.95 39.14 -14.91
N THR A 185 -8.36 37.96 -15.02
CA THR A 185 -6.97 37.77 -15.40
C THR A 185 -6.85 36.86 -16.61
N ASP A 186 -5.70 36.95 -17.28
CA ASP A 186 -5.25 35.92 -18.22
C ASP A 186 -4.76 34.66 -17.46
N ALA A 187 -4.29 33.66 -18.22
CA ALA A 187 -3.78 32.39 -17.70
C ALA A 187 -2.51 32.53 -16.83
N ASP A 188 -1.76 33.63 -17.00
CA ASP A 188 -0.52 33.94 -16.27
C ASP A 188 -0.77 34.83 -15.04
N GLY A 189 -2.04 35.15 -14.76
CA GLY A 189 -2.45 36.02 -13.64
C GLY A 189 -2.18 37.51 -13.89
N ASN A 190 -2.06 37.96 -15.14
CA ASN A 190 -2.06 39.39 -15.42
C ASN A 190 -3.50 39.89 -15.48
N ILE A 191 -3.79 41.03 -14.84
CA ILE A 191 -5.12 41.65 -14.89
C ILE A 191 -5.44 42.05 -16.34
N GLU A 192 -6.57 41.55 -16.84
CA GLU A 192 -7.15 42.01 -18.10
C GLU A 192 -8.10 43.18 -17.85
N TRP A 193 -8.97 43.05 -16.84
CA TRP A 193 -9.87 44.13 -16.42
C TRP A 193 -10.27 44.02 -14.96
N VAL A 194 -10.71 45.15 -14.39
CA VAL A 194 -11.30 45.25 -13.06
C VAL A 194 -12.61 46.02 -13.17
N GLN A 195 -13.70 45.43 -12.70
CA GLN A 195 -15.03 46.06 -12.66
C GLN A 195 -15.45 46.29 -11.22
N ASN A 196 -15.86 47.52 -10.93
CA ASN A 196 -16.23 47.95 -9.59
C ASN A 196 -17.69 48.36 -9.56
N TYR A 197 -18.50 47.58 -8.85
CA TYR A 197 -19.94 47.80 -8.72
C TYR A 197 -20.31 48.35 -7.35
N MET A 198 -19.35 48.90 -6.60
CA MET A 198 -19.65 49.55 -5.34
C MET A 198 -20.49 50.79 -5.57
N THR A 199 -21.63 50.85 -4.87
CA THR A 199 -22.54 51.99 -4.92
C THR A 199 -22.54 52.71 -3.57
N ALA A 200 -22.77 54.02 -3.59
CA ALA A 200 -22.99 54.80 -2.38
C ALA A 200 -24.31 54.35 -1.74
N GLY A 201 -24.23 53.79 -0.54
CA GLY A 201 -25.30 53.01 0.08
C GLY A 201 -25.66 53.46 1.49
N SER A 202 -26.93 53.27 1.85
CA SER A 202 -27.44 53.38 3.23
C SER A 202 -26.77 52.32 4.12
N PRO A 203 -26.58 52.54 5.44
CA PRO A 203 -25.85 51.65 6.35
C PRO A 203 -26.33 50.17 6.47
N ASN A 204 -27.35 49.75 5.70
CA ASN A 204 -28.00 48.43 5.76
C ASN A 204 -28.17 47.73 4.39
N THR A 205 -27.60 48.22 3.29
CA THR A 205 -27.73 47.60 1.94
C THR A 205 -26.44 46.89 1.48
N TYR A 206 -25.85 46.09 2.35
CA TYR A 206 -24.64 45.30 2.07
C TYR A 206 -24.90 44.34 0.90
N GLN A 207 -23.94 44.24 -0.03
CA GLN A 207 -23.95 43.25 -1.11
C GLN A 207 -22.78 42.32 -0.94
N GLN A 208 -23.01 41.01 -0.95
CA GLN A 208 -21.99 39.96 -0.84
C GLN A 208 -22.03 39.05 -2.08
N ILE A 209 -20.91 38.39 -2.39
CA ILE A 209 -20.80 37.41 -3.48
C ILE A 209 -20.15 36.15 -2.91
N HIS A 210 -20.81 35.02 -3.11
CA HIS A 210 -20.39 33.72 -2.59
C HIS A 210 -20.19 32.69 -3.71
N GLY A 211 -20.99 32.75 -4.77
CA GLY A 211 -20.88 31.84 -5.92
C GLY A 211 -20.64 32.59 -7.23
N LEU A 212 -19.88 31.97 -8.13
CA LEU A 212 -19.51 32.53 -9.42
C LEU A 212 -19.36 31.41 -10.46
N VAL A 213 -19.98 31.59 -11.63
CA VAL A 213 -19.90 30.64 -12.74
C VAL A 213 -19.58 31.38 -14.04
N ALA A 214 -18.66 30.83 -14.83
CA ALA A 214 -18.34 31.32 -16.16
C ALA A 214 -19.27 30.68 -17.21
N LEU A 215 -19.74 31.50 -18.15
CA LEU A 215 -20.63 31.11 -19.25
C LEU A 215 -19.95 31.38 -20.60
N PRO A 216 -20.42 30.75 -21.70
CA PRO A 216 -19.85 31.00 -23.03
C PRO A 216 -19.90 32.47 -23.50
N ASP A 217 -20.84 33.26 -22.97
CA ASP A 217 -21.17 34.62 -23.35
C ASP A 217 -21.04 35.64 -22.19
N GLY A 218 -20.46 35.26 -21.05
CA GLY A 218 -20.19 36.17 -19.93
C GLY A 218 -20.06 35.46 -18.59
N TYR A 219 -20.46 36.11 -17.51
CA TYR A 219 -20.41 35.54 -16.15
C TYR A 219 -21.74 35.67 -15.40
N ALA A 220 -21.97 34.81 -14.42
CA ALA A 220 -23.06 34.95 -13.47
C ALA A 220 -22.56 34.77 -12.03
N ALA A 221 -23.07 35.57 -11.11
CA ALA A 221 -22.65 35.55 -9.71
C ALA A 221 -23.86 35.62 -8.77
N THR A 222 -23.77 34.93 -7.63
CA THR A 222 -24.81 34.91 -6.61
C THR A 222 -24.30 35.35 -5.24
N GLY A 223 -25.23 35.80 -4.39
CA GLY A 223 -24.96 36.22 -3.03
C GLY A 223 -26.19 36.78 -2.35
N ASN A 224 -26.04 37.90 -1.64
CA ASN A 224 -27.15 38.64 -1.08
C ASN A 224 -26.98 40.15 -1.25
N LYS A 225 -28.11 40.85 -1.25
CA LYS A 225 -28.23 42.31 -1.15
C LYS A 225 -29.18 42.64 -0.02
N GLY A 226 -28.65 43.10 1.11
CA GLY A 226 -29.39 43.21 2.35
C GLY A 226 -29.94 41.83 2.75
N ALA A 227 -31.27 41.73 2.82
CA ALA A 227 -31.99 40.50 3.17
C ALA A 227 -32.43 39.67 1.94
N SER A 228 -32.13 40.11 0.72
CA SER A 228 -32.54 39.42 -0.52
C SER A 228 -31.40 38.60 -1.09
N MET A 229 -31.71 37.42 -1.64
CA MET A 229 -30.75 36.68 -2.46
C MET A 229 -30.54 37.44 -3.78
N LEU A 230 -29.30 37.52 -4.27
CA LEU A 230 -28.92 38.33 -5.42
C LEU A 230 -28.38 37.44 -6.54
N LEU A 231 -28.80 37.69 -7.78
CA LEU A 231 -28.18 37.14 -9.00
C LEU A 231 -27.75 38.28 -9.92
N ILE A 232 -26.49 38.26 -10.36
CA ILE A 232 -25.92 39.24 -11.29
C ILE A 232 -25.50 38.51 -12.55
N ARG A 233 -25.85 39.05 -13.71
CA ARG A 233 -25.40 38.60 -15.03
C ARG A 233 -24.56 39.68 -15.69
N THR A 234 -23.42 39.30 -16.23
CA THR A 234 -22.53 40.19 -16.98
C THR A 234 -22.19 39.62 -18.36
N ASP A 235 -21.71 40.47 -19.26
CA ASP A 235 -21.00 40.03 -20.46
C ASP A 235 -19.54 39.61 -20.13
N LEU A 236 -18.76 39.29 -21.17
CA LEU A 236 -17.36 38.87 -21.07
C LEU A 236 -16.41 39.99 -20.62
N ASP A 237 -16.80 41.26 -20.78
CA ASP A 237 -16.04 42.44 -20.32
C ASP A 237 -16.42 42.83 -18.88
N GLY A 238 -17.32 42.07 -18.26
CA GLY A 238 -17.84 42.36 -16.92
C GLY A 238 -18.75 43.60 -16.92
N VAL A 239 -19.48 43.87 -17.98
CA VAL A 239 -20.58 44.85 -17.93
C VAL A 239 -21.83 44.14 -17.44
N ILE A 240 -22.48 44.65 -16.39
CA ILE A 240 -23.75 44.11 -15.91
C ILE A 240 -24.81 44.23 -17.01
N LEU A 241 -25.30 43.08 -17.47
CA LEU A 241 -26.44 42.98 -18.38
C LEU A 241 -27.74 43.17 -17.60
N TRP A 242 -27.85 42.49 -16.46
CA TRP A 242 -28.96 42.64 -15.52
C TRP A 242 -28.57 42.12 -14.13
N GLN A 243 -29.35 42.51 -13.13
CA GLN A 243 -29.28 41.97 -11.77
C GLN A 243 -30.70 41.77 -11.24
N GLN A 244 -30.92 40.69 -10.48
CA GLN A 244 -32.21 40.33 -9.89
C GLN A 244 -32.08 40.09 -8.39
N GLU A 245 -33.09 40.53 -7.64
CA GLU A 245 -33.18 40.35 -6.20
C GLU A 245 -34.38 39.47 -5.87
N TYR A 246 -34.14 38.34 -5.22
CA TYR A 246 -35.19 37.42 -4.77
C TYR A 246 -35.45 37.63 -3.28
N MET A 247 -36.58 38.26 -2.99
CA MET A 247 -37.05 38.44 -1.61
C MET A 247 -37.79 37.18 -1.15
N LEU A 248 -37.16 36.44 -0.25
CA LEU A 248 -37.84 35.38 0.51
C LEU A 248 -38.52 35.99 1.74
N THR A 249 -39.30 35.19 2.47
CA THR A 249 -40.01 35.64 3.68
C THR A 249 -39.07 36.15 4.78
N THR A 250 -37.78 35.85 4.69
CA THR A 250 -36.73 36.20 5.63
C THR A 250 -35.39 36.47 4.92
N SER A 251 -34.36 36.89 5.68
CA SER A 251 -33.03 37.18 5.11
C SER A 251 -32.48 35.96 4.38
N ALA A 252 -32.21 36.10 3.08
CA ALA A 252 -31.75 35.02 2.22
C ALA A 252 -30.35 35.31 1.68
N VAL A 253 -29.53 34.25 1.57
CA VAL A 253 -28.17 34.30 1.01
C VAL A 253 -28.02 33.17 0.00
N GLY A 254 -27.60 33.49 -1.21
CA GLY A 254 -27.14 32.49 -2.19
C GLY A 254 -25.67 32.19 -1.92
N TYR A 255 -25.33 30.92 -1.70
CA TYR A 255 -23.96 30.49 -1.46
C TYR A 255 -23.29 29.98 -2.74
N ASP A 256 -24.04 29.34 -3.62
CA ASP A 256 -23.51 28.78 -4.86
C ASP A 256 -24.56 28.80 -5.99
N LEU A 257 -24.10 28.72 -7.24
CA LEU A 257 -24.96 28.65 -8.42
C LEU A 257 -24.34 27.81 -9.54
N CYS A 258 -25.19 27.17 -10.33
CA CYS A 258 -24.80 26.57 -11.61
C CYS A 258 -25.73 27.01 -12.74
N ALA A 259 -25.23 26.90 -13.98
CA ALA A 259 -26.03 27.09 -15.17
C ALA A 259 -26.89 25.84 -15.42
N THR A 260 -28.15 26.03 -15.81
CA THR A 260 -29.06 24.93 -16.12
C THR A 260 -29.02 24.59 -17.61
N THR A 261 -29.40 23.36 -17.96
CA THR A 261 -29.35 22.87 -19.35
C THR A 261 -30.31 23.60 -20.30
N ASP A 262 -31.35 24.23 -19.75
CA ASP A 262 -32.32 25.09 -20.44
C ASP A 262 -31.87 26.57 -20.56
N GLY A 263 -30.65 26.90 -20.13
CA GLY A 263 -30.04 28.22 -20.29
C GLY A 263 -30.37 29.22 -19.17
N GLY A 264 -30.95 28.75 -18.06
CA GLY A 264 -31.18 29.50 -16.84
C GLY A 264 -30.14 29.25 -15.75
N PHE A 265 -30.53 29.48 -14.49
CA PHE A 265 -29.66 29.34 -13.33
C PHE A 265 -30.36 28.57 -12.20
N LEU A 266 -29.58 27.78 -11.47
CA LEU A 266 -29.99 27.17 -10.22
C LEU A 266 -29.12 27.73 -9.09
N ILE A 267 -29.75 28.36 -8.10
CA ILE A 267 -29.08 29.01 -6.98
C ILE A 267 -29.36 28.25 -5.70
N GLY A 268 -28.31 27.80 -5.01
CA GLY A 268 -28.38 27.21 -3.68
C GLY A 268 -28.06 28.22 -2.60
N GLY A 269 -28.80 28.18 -1.50
CA GLY A 269 -28.61 29.10 -0.40
C GLY A 269 -29.33 28.72 0.88
N GLY A 270 -29.60 29.72 1.71
CA GLY A 270 -30.44 29.58 2.91
C GLY A 270 -31.19 30.85 3.29
N ALA A 271 -32.23 30.72 4.12
CA ALA A 271 -33.13 31.80 4.54
C ALA A 271 -33.36 31.82 6.08
N SER A 272 -33.18 32.96 6.75
CA SER A 272 -33.16 33.02 8.23
C SER A 272 -34.55 33.24 8.87
N GLY A 273 -35.32 32.20 9.24
CA GLY A 273 -36.65 32.37 9.86
C GLY A 273 -37.06 31.33 10.90
N PHE A 274 -37.62 31.79 12.03
CA PHE A 274 -38.19 30.93 13.09
C PHE A 274 -39.28 30.02 12.49
N ALA A 275 -39.07 28.70 12.61
CA ALA A 275 -39.81 27.57 12.06
C ALA A 275 -39.25 26.87 10.79
N GLY A 276 -37.94 26.97 10.53
CA GLY A 276 -37.21 25.85 9.91
C GLY A 276 -37.29 25.72 8.38
N PHE A 277 -36.92 26.78 7.65
CA PHE A 277 -36.43 26.62 6.28
C PHE A 277 -34.98 27.08 6.21
N GLY A 278 -34.06 26.15 6.46
CA GLY A 278 -32.62 26.36 6.43
C GLY A 278 -32.03 26.34 5.03
N ALA A 279 -32.21 25.25 4.27
CA ALA A 279 -31.63 25.08 2.94
C ALA A 279 -32.67 25.34 1.83
N THR A 280 -32.35 26.22 0.87
CA THR A 280 -33.28 26.68 -0.18
C THR A 280 -32.61 26.72 -1.54
N VAL A 281 -33.36 26.39 -2.59
CA VAL A 281 -32.94 26.47 -3.99
C VAL A 281 -33.93 27.30 -4.82
N ILE A 282 -33.41 28.13 -5.72
CA ILE A 282 -34.19 28.92 -6.68
C ILE A 282 -33.75 28.55 -8.09
N LYS A 283 -34.70 28.16 -8.96
CA LYS A 283 -34.47 28.03 -10.41
C LYS A 283 -35.00 29.23 -11.15
N THR A 284 -34.25 29.72 -12.12
CA THR A 284 -34.58 30.88 -12.95
C THR A 284 -34.47 30.55 -14.43
N ASP A 285 -35.06 31.36 -15.29
CA ASP A 285 -34.70 31.39 -16.72
C ASP A 285 -33.38 32.17 -16.94
N GLY A 286 -32.95 32.27 -18.21
CA GLY A 286 -31.72 32.97 -18.60
C GLY A 286 -31.77 34.49 -18.45
N ASP A 287 -32.96 35.07 -18.27
CA ASP A 287 -33.16 36.50 -17.99
C ASP A 287 -33.25 36.78 -16.47
N GLY A 288 -33.11 35.74 -15.64
CA GLY A 288 -33.19 35.81 -14.20
C GLY A 288 -34.63 35.91 -13.67
N ASN A 289 -35.64 35.56 -14.45
CA ASN A 289 -36.99 35.44 -13.89
C ASN A 289 -37.09 34.14 -13.11
N GLN A 290 -37.57 34.23 -11.86
CA GLN A 290 -37.79 33.06 -11.02
C GLN A 290 -38.85 32.14 -11.64
N LEU A 291 -38.47 30.87 -11.88
CA LEU A 291 -39.38 29.82 -12.33
C LEU A 291 -40.00 29.12 -11.13
N TRP A 292 -39.19 28.74 -10.14
CA TRP A 292 -39.65 28.13 -8.89
C TRP A 292 -38.64 28.32 -7.75
N THR A 293 -39.13 28.06 -6.53
CA THR A 293 -38.30 28.02 -5.31
C THR A 293 -38.72 26.83 -4.47
N GLN A 294 -37.75 26.11 -3.92
CA GLN A 294 -37.98 24.91 -3.13
C GLN A 294 -37.06 24.84 -1.91
N GLY A 295 -37.62 24.38 -0.78
CA GLY A 295 -36.82 23.96 0.36
C GLY A 295 -36.22 22.58 0.12
N VAL A 296 -34.95 22.42 0.43
CA VAL A 296 -34.21 21.16 0.23
C VAL A 296 -33.50 20.76 1.51
N GLY A 297 -33.06 19.51 1.57
CA GLY A 297 -32.64 18.89 2.80
C GLY A 297 -33.81 18.72 3.78
N SER A 298 -33.57 18.15 4.96
CA SER A 298 -34.53 18.02 6.08
C SER A 298 -35.14 19.35 6.60
N GLY A 299 -34.94 20.48 5.90
CA GLY A 299 -35.42 21.81 6.23
C GLY A 299 -34.52 22.56 7.21
N ILE A 300 -33.40 21.96 7.63
CA ILE A 300 -32.46 22.52 8.62
C ILE A 300 -31.09 22.65 7.95
N GLY A 301 -30.50 23.84 7.86
CA GLY A 301 -29.16 24.03 7.29
C GLY A 301 -28.98 25.18 6.29
N ASN A 302 -28.04 25.04 5.34
CA ASN A 302 -27.89 25.88 4.13
C ASN A 302 -27.37 25.01 2.98
N VAL A 303 -27.76 25.27 1.73
CA VAL A 303 -27.10 24.68 0.55
C VAL A 303 -25.82 25.49 0.30
N VAL A 304 -24.66 24.83 0.34
CA VAL A 304 -23.34 25.46 0.16
C VAL A 304 -22.71 25.13 -1.19
N SER A 305 -23.21 24.09 -1.86
CA SER A 305 -22.71 23.65 -3.16
C SER A 305 -23.85 23.11 -4.03
N VAL A 306 -23.87 23.52 -5.30
CA VAL A 306 -24.84 23.13 -6.32
C VAL A 306 -24.11 22.76 -7.59
N GLU A 307 -24.20 21.49 -7.98
CA GLU A 307 -23.54 20.99 -9.20
C GLU A 307 -24.53 20.26 -10.12
N PRO A 308 -24.41 20.40 -11.45
CA PRO A 308 -25.15 19.54 -12.38
C PRO A 308 -24.79 18.07 -12.16
N SER A 309 -25.79 17.19 -12.11
CA SER A 309 -25.59 15.74 -12.09
C SER A 309 -25.98 15.16 -13.46
N PRO A 310 -25.02 14.81 -14.33
CA PRO A 310 -25.30 14.45 -15.72
C PRO A 310 -26.35 13.34 -15.87
N GLY A 311 -27.48 13.67 -16.50
CA GLY A 311 -28.58 12.73 -16.74
C GLY A 311 -29.48 12.44 -15.54
N GLN A 312 -29.25 13.09 -14.39
CA GLN A 312 -30.00 12.85 -13.14
C GLN A 312 -30.61 14.12 -12.52
N GLY A 313 -30.22 15.32 -12.97
CA GLY A 313 -30.70 16.60 -12.47
C GLY A 313 -29.58 17.39 -11.80
N TYR A 314 -29.73 17.73 -10.51
CA TYR A 314 -28.75 18.52 -9.76
C TYR A 314 -28.45 17.92 -8.40
N ILE A 315 -27.18 17.91 -8.02
CA ILE A 315 -26.72 17.50 -6.69
C ILE A 315 -26.53 18.74 -5.82
N LEU A 316 -27.07 18.67 -4.61
CA LEU A 316 -27.06 19.75 -3.63
C LEU A 316 -26.38 19.24 -2.37
N ALA A 317 -25.41 19.99 -1.87
CA ALA A 317 -24.71 19.67 -0.63
C ALA A 317 -24.82 20.83 0.35
N GLY A 318 -24.90 20.51 1.65
CA GLY A 318 -25.10 21.51 2.68
C GLY A 318 -24.87 21.01 4.10
N SER A 319 -24.83 21.93 5.05
CA SER A 319 -24.60 21.63 6.48
C SER A 319 -25.89 21.82 7.28
N LEU A 320 -26.18 20.95 8.25
CA LEU A 320 -27.45 20.86 8.99
C LEU A 320 -27.58 21.77 10.23
N THR A 321 -26.68 22.75 10.45
CA THR A 321 -26.72 23.55 11.70
C THR A 321 -27.75 24.67 11.67
N ASN A 322 -28.52 24.77 12.75
CA ASN A 322 -29.09 26.02 13.23
C ASN A 322 -28.00 26.80 13.98
N PHE A 323 -27.93 28.12 13.81
CA PHE A 323 -27.15 28.96 14.72
C PHE A 323 -27.55 28.59 16.16
N TRP A 324 -26.58 28.35 17.06
CA TRP A 324 -26.72 28.05 18.51
C TRP A 324 -26.63 26.59 19.01
N GLN A 325 -26.42 25.56 18.18
CA GLN A 325 -26.09 24.21 18.69
C GLN A 325 -24.85 23.60 18.00
N SER A 326 -23.98 22.97 18.80
CA SER A 326 -22.70 22.36 18.41
C SER A 326 -22.84 21.00 17.69
N SER A 327 -24.01 20.72 17.13
CA SER A 327 -24.38 19.40 16.60
C SER A 327 -25.14 19.57 15.28
N GLY A 328 -24.41 19.71 14.18
CA GLY A 328 -24.98 19.51 12.85
C GLY A 328 -24.11 18.57 12.05
N GLY A 329 -24.75 17.64 11.36
CA GLY A 329 -24.13 16.85 10.29
C GLY A 329 -24.23 17.60 8.95
N ALA A 330 -24.05 16.88 7.85
CA ALA A 330 -24.23 17.42 6.52
C ALA A 330 -25.27 16.63 5.72
N PHE A 331 -25.69 17.16 4.58
CA PHE A 331 -26.59 16.47 3.68
C PHE A 331 -26.09 16.50 2.24
N LEU A 332 -26.47 15.46 1.51
CA LEU A 332 -26.35 15.36 0.07
C LEU A 332 -27.74 15.04 -0.49
N THR A 333 -28.26 15.85 -1.41
CA THR A 333 -29.60 15.71 -1.97
C THR A 333 -29.56 15.78 -3.49
N LEU A 334 -30.10 14.76 -4.15
CA LEU A 334 -30.33 14.79 -5.58
C LEU A 334 -31.75 15.31 -5.86
N ILE A 335 -31.87 16.32 -6.71
CA ILE A 335 -33.14 16.82 -7.23
C ILE A 335 -33.22 16.64 -8.74
N ASP A 336 -34.45 16.48 -9.26
CA ASP A 336 -34.71 16.50 -10.69
C ASP A 336 -34.77 17.93 -11.27
N GLU A 337 -34.98 18.05 -12.59
CA GLU A 337 -35.05 19.35 -13.29
C GLU A 337 -36.22 20.24 -12.87
N ASP A 338 -37.26 19.65 -12.29
CA ASP A 338 -38.44 20.35 -11.78
C ASP A 338 -38.29 20.72 -10.29
N GLY A 339 -37.18 20.32 -9.65
CA GLY A 339 -36.87 20.58 -8.26
C GLY A 339 -37.30 19.46 -7.30
N ASN A 340 -37.94 18.39 -7.76
CA ASN A 340 -38.40 17.33 -6.87
C ASN A 340 -37.21 16.55 -6.30
N ILE A 341 -37.25 16.25 -5.00
CA ILE A 341 -36.22 15.44 -4.34
C ILE A 341 -36.33 14.00 -4.83
N VAL A 342 -35.26 13.50 -5.45
CA VAL A 342 -35.12 12.10 -5.86
C VAL A 342 -34.68 11.27 -4.65
N TRP A 343 -33.65 11.73 -3.94
CA TRP A 343 -33.20 11.15 -2.68
C TRP A 343 -32.42 12.17 -1.84
N GLU A 344 -32.35 11.89 -0.53
CA GLU A 344 -31.54 12.64 0.44
C GLU A 344 -30.69 11.67 1.27
N ARG A 345 -29.45 12.08 1.57
CA ARG A 345 -28.54 11.40 2.49
C ARG A 345 -28.10 12.38 3.55
N LEU A 346 -28.08 11.89 4.79
CA LEU A 346 -27.58 12.63 5.94
C LEU A 346 -26.26 11.99 6.37
N PHE A 347 -25.27 12.83 6.57
CA PHE A 347 -23.94 12.48 7.07
C PHE A 347 -23.93 12.94 8.53
N PRO A 348 -24.27 12.05 9.49
CA PRO A 348 -24.38 12.42 10.89
C PRO A 348 -23.01 12.76 11.47
N ASN A 349 -23.01 13.41 12.64
CA ASN A 349 -21.79 13.63 13.38
C ASN A 349 -21.33 12.30 14.02
N THR A 350 -20.28 11.70 13.49
CA THR A 350 -19.68 10.43 13.94
C THR A 350 -18.66 10.61 15.06
N GLY A 351 -18.89 11.56 15.98
CA GLY A 351 -18.08 11.70 17.18
C GLY A 351 -17.90 10.34 17.88
N THR A 352 -16.66 10.03 18.27
CA THR A 352 -16.38 8.91 19.17
C THR A 352 -17.28 9.00 20.40
N PRO A 353 -17.87 7.89 20.89
CA PRO A 353 -18.68 7.93 22.11
C PRO A 353 -17.90 8.57 23.26
N GLY A 354 -18.30 9.77 23.69
CA GLY A 354 -17.72 10.47 24.85
C GLY A 354 -16.89 11.74 24.59
N THR A 355 -16.74 12.21 23.35
CA THR A 355 -16.03 13.48 23.06
C THR A 355 -17.00 14.67 22.88
N THR A 356 -16.60 15.86 23.32
CA THR A 356 -17.35 17.11 23.10
C THR A 356 -17.33 17.50 21.62
N VAL A 357 -18.54 17.56 21.05
CA VAL A 357 -18.84 17.45 19.61
C VAL A 357 -18.60 18.75 18.83
N GLN A 358 -17.87 18.68 17.70
CA GLN A 358 -17.90 19.67 16.60
C GLN A 358 -18.44 19.00 15.33
N GLY A 359 -19.37 19.67 14.63
CA GLY A 359 -20.13 19.19 13.46
C GLY A 359 -19.31 18.83 12.22
N PHE A 360 -19.80 17.88 11.41
CA PHE A 360 -19.37 17.76 10.01
C PHE A 360 -19.94 18.94 9.22
N GLN A 361 -19.08 19.80 8.68
CA GLN A 361 -19.49 20.93 7.82
C GLN A 361 -18.97 20.71 6.40
N LEU A 362 -19.87 20.69 5.42
CA LEU A 362 -19.49 20.57 4.02
C LEU A 362 -18.98 21.91 3.47
N GLY A 363 -17.91 21.82 2.67
CA GLY A 363 -17.40 22.90 1.84
C GLY A 363 -17.92 22.80 0.41
N ARG A 364 -17.68 21.65 -0.26
CA ARG A 364 -18.09 21.40 -1.65
C ARG A 364 -18.43 19.93 -1.88
N ALA A 365 -19.34 19.67 -2.82
CA ALA A 365 -19.53 18.33 -3.39
C ALA A 365 -19.46 18.39 -4.91
N ILE A 366 -18.79 17.42 -5.54
CA ILE A 366 -18.66 17.33 -7.00
C ILE A 366 -19.04 15.93 -7.52
N PRO A 367 -19.68 15.81 -8.69
CA PRO A 367 -19.96 14.52 -9.31
C PRO A 367 -18.70 13.86 -9.88
N ARG A 368 -18.67 12.53 -9.89
CA ARG A 368 -17.66 11.69 -10.58
C ARG A 368 -18.28 11.00 -11.79
N GLY A 369 -18.86 11.80 -12.69
CA GLY A 369 -19.73 11.25 -13.73
C GLY A 369 -20.91 10.50 -13.10
N ASN A 370 -21.14 9.25 -13.51
CA ASN A 370 -22.29 8.45 -13.06
C ASN A 370 -21.96 7.47 -11.92
N THR A 371 -20.74 7.50 -11.37
CA THR A 371 -20.29 6.52 -10.35
C THR A 371 -20.52 6.98 -8.92
N GLY A 372 -20.74 8.28 -8.68
CA GLY A 372 -20.98 8.82 -7.35
C GLY A 372 -20.49 10.25 -7.17
N TYR A 373 -20.30 10.65 -5.91
CA TYR A 373 -19.97 12.02 -5.53
C TYR A 373 -18.76 12.07 -4.59
N VAL A 374 -17.96 13.12 -4.71
CA VAL A 374 -16.93 13.47 -3.73
C VAL A 374 -17.45 14.63 -2.91
N LEU A 375 -17.28 14.53 -1.60
CA LEU A 375 -17.64 15.56 -0.65
C LEU A 375 -16.38 15.95 0.11
N ALA A 376 -16.15 17.25 0.28
CA ALA A 376 -15.05 17.78 1.08
C ALA A 376 -15.56 18.79 2.10
N GLY A 377 -14.96 18.78 3.29
CA GLY A 377 -15.42 19.61 4.40
C GLY A 377 -14.50 19.55 5.62
N VAL A 378 -15.10 19.65 6.79
CA VAL A 378 -14.43 19.56 8.09
C VAL A 378 -15.17 18.62 9.03
N GLU A 379 -14.46 17.72 9.68
CA GLU A 379 -14.95 16.85 10.76
C GLU A 379 -14.04 17.02 11.98
N GLN A 380 -14.58 17.28 13.17
CA GLN A 380 -13.81 17.38 14.43
C GLN A 380 -12.61 18.36 14.40
N ASN A 381 -12.67 19.37 13.54
CA ASN A 381 -11.60 20.34 13.23
C ASN A 381 -10.52 19.85 12.26
N ASP A 382 -10.70 18.74 11.58
CA ASP A 382 -9.79 18.25 10.56
C ASP A 382 -10.43 18.29 9.17
N MET A 383 -9.61 18.45 8.13
CA MET A 383 -10.10 18.31 6.76
C MET A 383 -10.70 16.92 6.59
N TYR A 384 -11.88 16.86 5.98
CA TYR A 384 -12.61 15.62 5.78
C TYR A 384 -12.97 15.44 4.31
N MET A 385 -12.94 14.20 3.86
CA MET A 385 -13.45 13.80 2.55
C MET A 385 -14.31 12.55 2.65
N ALA A 386 -15.43 12.55 1.94
CA ALA A 386 -16.22 11.36 1.68
C ALA A 386 -16.32 11.09 0.18
N LEU A 387 -16.10 9.84 -0.20
CA LEU A 387 -16.47 9.29 -1.47
C LEU A 387 -17.77 8.51 -1.31
N THR A 388 -18.71 8.70 -2.22
CA THR A 388 -20.01 8.02 -2.21
C THR A 388 -20.26 7.28 -3.52
N ASP A 389 -21.19 6.34 -3.49
CA ASP A 389 -21.81 5.78 -4.70
C ASP A 389 -22.77 6.76 -5.37
N ASN A 390 -23.41 6.36 -6.47
CA ASN A 390 -24.38 7.19 -7.19
C ASN A 390 -25.71 7.41 -6.46
N LEU A 391 -25.93 6.70 -5.35
CA LEU A 391 -27.04 6.89 -4.43
C LEU A 391 -26.64 7.73 -3.21
N GLY A 392 -25.41 8.22 -3.13
CA GLY A 392 -24.90 9.06 -2.06
C GLY A 392 -24.51 8.31 -0.77
N TYR A 393 -24.34 6.98 -0.80
CA TYR A 393 -23.90 6.19 0.35
C TYR A 393 -22.37 6.00 0.36
N SER A 394 -21.79 6.04 1.55
CA SER A 394 -20.39 5.70 1.86
C SER A 394 -20.34 4.49 2.81
N ILE A 395 -19.22 3.77 2.79
CA ILE A 395 -18.92 2.73 3.79
C ILE A 395 -18.76 3.43 5.15
N SER A 396 -19.66 3.14 6.09
CA SER A 396 -19.83 3.91 7.34
C SER A 396 -20.27 3.09 8.56
N HIS A 397 -20.51 1.79 8.43
CA HIS A 397 -20.94 0.95 9.54
C HIS A 397 -19.74 0.32 10.24
N TRP A 398 -19.64 0.46 11.56
CA TRP A 398 -18.58 -0.20 12.33
C TRP A 398 -19.03 -1.57 12.84
N ILE A 399 -18.23 -2.59 12.58
CA ILE A 399 -18.29 -3.85 13.33
C ILE A 399 -17.14 -3.84 14.32
N MET A 400 -17.47 -3.92 15.60
CA MET A 400 -16.52 -3.89 16.70
C MET A 400 -16.64 -5.13 17.57
N GLY A 401 -15.57 -5.51 18.26
CA GLY A 401 -15.66 -6.60 19.21
C GLY A 401 -14.34 -6.89 19.88
N ASN A 402 -14.32 -7.96 20.67
CA ASN A 402 -13.14 -8.47 21.33
C ASN A 402 -12.90 -9.94 20.96
N VAL A 403 -11.64 -10.32 20.71
CA VAL A 403 -11.20 -11.70 20.57
C VAL A 403 -10.58 -12.14 21.89
N TYR A 404 -11.13 -13.20 22.49
CA TYR A 404 -10.66 -13.71 23.79
C TYR A 404 -10.71 -15.22 23.90
N GLN A 405 -9.88 -15.76 24.80
CA GLN A 405 -9.84 -17.18 25.14
C GLN A 405 -10.99 -17.56 26.08
N SER A 406 -11.76 -18.60 25.71
CA SER A 406 -12.72 -19.29 26.58
C SER A 406 -12.20 -20.67 26.98
N THR A 407 -12.62 -21.16 28.16
CA THR A 407 -12.34 -22.52 28.63
C THR A 407 -13.15 -23.58 27.89
N THR A 408 -14.39 -23.26 27.49
CA THR A 408 -15.35 -24.28 27.02
C THR A 408 -16.08 -23.92 25.73
N CYS A 409 -15.92 -22.71 25.19
CA CYS A 409 -16.71 -22.19 24.07
C CYS A 409 -18.24 -22.11 24.35
N LEU A 410 -18.66 -22.28 25.60
CA LEU A 410 -20.08 -22.33 25.99
C LEU A 410 -20.45 -21.25 27.02
N THR A 411 -19.46 -20.61 27.62
CA THR A 411 -19.62 -19.58 28.65
C THR A 411 -18.89 -18.31 28.23
N ASP A 412 -19.37 -17.14 28.66
CA ASP A 412 -18.66 -15.86 28.47
C ASP A 412 -17.55 -15.69 29.51
N ASP A 413 -16.72 -16.72 29.66
CA ASP A 413 -15.53 -16.67 30.49
C ASP A 413 -14.36 -16.12 29.69
N ILE A 414 -13.66 -15.14 30.27
CA ILE A 414 -12.49 -14.51 29.66
C ILE A 414 -11.27 -15.00 30.44
N ILE A 415 -10.52 -15.95 29.88
CA ILE A 415 -9.23 -16.37 30.46
C ILE A 415 -8.17 -15.30 30.19
N ARG A 416 -8.08 -14.86 28.93
CA ARG A 416 -7.17 -13.82 28.45
C ARG A 416 -7.69 -13.21 27.15
N THR A 417 -7.25 -11.99 26.86
CA THR A 417 -7.45 -11.30 25.59
C THR A 417 -6.44 -11.80 24.54
N MET A 418 -6.75 -11.62 23.27
CA MET A 418 -5.92 -12.09 22.14
C MET A 418 -5.34 -10.91 21.35
N PRO A 419 -4.14 -10.41 21.70
CA PRO A 419 -3.52 -9.27 21.02
C PRO A 419 -2.86 -9.67 19.70
N GLY A 420 -2.91 -8.78 18.70
CA GLY A 420 -2.24 -8.97 17.41
C GLY A 420 -2.84 -10.07 16.50
N TRP A 421 -4.06 -10.52 16.80
CA TRP A 421 -4.76 -11.51 15.99
C TRP A 421 -5.41 -10.87 14.77
N VAL A 422 -5.34 -11.55 13.63
CA VAL A 422 -6.03 -11.12 12.42
C VAL A 422 -7.48 -11.61 12.46
N VAL A 423 -8.42 -10.70 12.19
CA VAL A 423 -9.84 -10.97 12.01
C VAL A 423 -10.18 -10.72 10.55
N GLN A 424 -10.53 -11.78 9.84
CA GLN A 424 -11.10 -11.73 8.51
C GLN A 424 -12.62 -11.56 8.62
N ILE A 425 -13.17 -10.64 7.86
CA ILE A 425 -14.61 -10.49 7.66
C ILE A 425 -14.95 -10.72 6.19
N THR A 426 -16.01 -11.47 5.93
CA THR A 426 -16.45 -11.80 4.58
C THR A 426 -17.92 -11.45 4.43
N SER A 427 -18.21 -10.55 3.49
CA SER A 427 -19.58 -10.17 3.14
C SER A 427 -20.33 -11.32 2.46
N ALA A 428 -21.66 -11.27 2.47
CA ALA A 428 -22.50 -12.25 1.78
C ALA A 428 -22.26 -12.34 0.25
N THR A 429 -21.64 -11.32 -0.35
CA THR A 429 -21.26 -11.30 -1.77
C THR A 429 -19.86 -11.83 -2.03
N GLY A 430 -19.10 -12.15 -0.98
CA GLY A 430 -17.76 -12.72 -1.06
C GLY A 430 -16.61 -11.71 -0.95
N ASN A 431 -16.89 -10.41 -0.77
CA ASN A 431 -15.82 -9.44 -0.50
C ASN A 431 -15.20 -9.73 0.86
N VAL A 432 -13.87 -9.82 0.90
CA VAL A 432 -13.10 -10.14 2.10
C VAL A 432 -12.35 -8.89 2.55
N GLN A 433 -12.41 -8.62 3.84
CA GLN A 433 -11.63 -7.57 4.48
C GLN A 433 -10.98 -8.08 5.76
N TYR A 434 -9.95 -7.39 6.23
CA TYR A 434 -9.16 -7.76 7.38
C TYR A 434 -9.03 -6.59 8.36
N THR A 435 -8.86 -6.92 9.64
CA THR A 435 -8.46 -6.01 10.73
C THR A 435 -7.59 -6.81 11.70
N THR A 436 -6.76 -6.16 12.51
CA THR A 436 -6.07 -6.79 13.63
C THR A 436 -6.67 -6.38 14.97
N THR A 437 -6.40 -7.17 16.01
CA THR A 437 -6.74 -6.83 17.40
C THR A 437 -5.64 -5.99 18.05
N ASP A 438 -6.04 -5.04 18.91
CA ASP A 438 -5.13 -4.28 19.78
C ASP A 438 -4.61 -5.12 20.97
N ASP A 439 -3.79 -4.53 21.85
CA ASP A 439 -3.22 -5.20 23.02
C ASP A 439 -4.28 -5.74 24.01
N ASP A 440 -5.48 -5.16 23.99
CA ASP A 440 -6.63 -5.57 24.80
C ASP A 440 -7.52 -6.59 24.05
N GLY A 441 -7.13 -7.03 22.85
CA GLY A 441 -7.88 -7.97 22.02
C GLY A 441 -9.06 -7.36 21.27
N ASN A 442 -9.23 -6.03 21.27
CA ASN A 442 -10.33 -5.38 20.57
C ASN A 442 -10.01 -5.21 19.09
N TYR A 443 -11.02 -5.40 18.26
CA TYR A 443 -10.95 -5.12 16.83
C TYR A 443 -12.10 -4.20 16.42
N ARG A 444 -11.89 -3.47 15.32
CA ARG A 444 -12.93 -2.68 14.67
C ARG A 444 -12.69 -2.67 13.17
N ILE A 445 -13.76 -2.81 12.40
CA ILE A 445 -13.67 -2.70 10.94
C ILE A 445 -14.87 -1.95 10.39
N LEU A 446 -14.61 -1.11 9.40
CA LEU A 446 -15.64 -0.33 8.71
C LEU A 446 -16.14 -1.11 7.50
N VAL A 447 -17.45 -1.35 7.43
CA VAL A 447 -18.09 -2.18 6.42
C VAL A 447 -19.32 -1.49 5.83
N ASP A 448 -19.75 -1.97 4.67
CA ASP A 448 -21.05 -1.61 4.09
C ASP A 448 -22.20 -2.30 4.86
N THR A 449 -23.44 -1.93 4.61
CA THR A 449 -24.61 -2.67 5.09
C THR A 449 -24.68 -4.07 4.49
N GLY A 450 -25.16 -5.04 5.28
CA GLY A 450 -25.30 -6.42 4.84
C GLY A 450 -24.89 -7.44 5.90
N ALA A 451 -25.00 -8.71 5.53
CA ALA A 451 -24.59 -9.83 6.37
C ALA A 451 -23.12 -10.17 6.17
N TYR A 452 -22.42 -10.40 7.27
CA TYR A 452 -21.00 -10.72 7.31
C TYR A 452 -20.74 -11.98 8.14
N THR A 453 -19.72 -12.72 7.74
CA THR A 453 -19.14 -13.82 8.50
C THR A 453 -17.75 -13.43 8.97
N LEU A 454 -17.43 -13.73 10.23
CA LEU A 454 -16.14 -13.41 10.84
C LEU A 454 -15.36 -14.69 11.11
N VAL A 455 -14.08 -14.66 10.76
CA VAL A 455 -13.10 -15.74 10.96
C VAL A 455 -11.83 -15.14 11.52
N THR A 456 -11.36 -15.66 12.65
CA THR A 456 -10.03 -15.34 13.15
C THR A 456 -8.97 -16.20 12.46
N ILE A 457 -7.84 -15.58 12.17
CA ILE A 457 -6.65 -16.26 11.67
C ILE A 457 -5.65 -16.31 12.83
N PRO A 458 -5.48 -17.49 13.45
CA PRO A 458 -4.63 -17.61 14.63
C PRO A 458 -3.14 -17.57 14.26
N PRO A 459 -2.27 -17.09 15.16
CA PRO A 459 -0.82 -17.03 14.94
C PRO A 459 -0.14 -18.41 14.97
N SER A 460 -0.86 -19.47 15.38
CA SER A 460 -0.38 -20.85 15.37
C SER A 460 -1.55 -21.83 15.24
N GLN A 461 -1.26 -23.08 14.85
CA GLN A 461 -2.25 -24.16 14.72
C GLN A 461 -2.84 -24.61 16.06
N LEU A 462 -2.35 -24.08 17.19
CA LEU A 462 -2.82 -24.44 18.54
C LEU A 462 -4.15 -23.79 18.90
N TRP A 463 -4.63 -22.86 18.10
CA TRP A 463 -5.84 -22.11 18.42
C TRP A 463 -6.95 -22.38 17.42
N GLN A 464 -8.18 -22.41 17.93
CA GLN A 464 -9.37 -22.59 17.10
C GLN A 464 -10.47 -21.63 17.51
N GLN A 465 -11.14 -21.06 16.51
CA GLN A 465 -12.39 -20.33 16.69
C GLN A 465 -13.52 -21.28 17.12
N CYS A 466 -14.23 -20.95 18.19
CA CYS A 466 -15.25 -21.80 18.81
C CYS A 466 -16.46 -22.14 17.92
N GLY A 467 -16.77 -21.30 16.92
CA GLY A 467 -17.94 -21.47 16.08
C GLY A 467 -17.91 -20.56 14.87
N VAL A 468 -19.04 -20.45 14.18
CA VAL A 468 -19.22 -19.50 13.07
C VAL A 468 -19.86 -18.24 13.64
N TYR A 469 -19.18 -17.10 13.48
CA TYR A 469 -19.70 -15.80 13.89
C TYR A 469 -20.26 -15.08 12.68
N THR A 470 -21.52 -14.65 12.77
CA THR A 470 -22.18 -13.87 11.73
C THR A 470 -22.83 -12.65 12.34
N ILE A 471 -22.72 -11.51 11.68
CA ILE A 471 -23.35 -10.26 12.10
C ILE A 471 -23.98 -9.56 10.90
N ASN A 472 -25.02 -8.78 11.15
CA ASN A 472 -25.72 -8.02 10.13
C ASN A 472 -25.51 -6.53 10.41
N ALA A 473 -24.86 -5.83 9.49
CA ALA A 473 -24.75 -4.38 9.48
C ALA A 473 -26.03 -3.80 8.85
N GLU A 474 -27.01 -3.41 9.66
CA GLU A 474 -28.35 -3.03 9.16
C GLU A 474 -28.42 -1.61 8.60
N ASN A 475 -27.71 -0.66 9.22
CA ASN A 475 -27.85 0.76 8.92
C ASN A 475 -26.50 1.41 8.62
N PHE A 476 -26.46 2.40 7.73
CA PHE A 476 -25.29 3.28 7.58
C PHE A 476 -25.07 4.11 8.85
N TYR A 477 -23.83 4.47 9.16
CA TYR A 477 -23.44 5.23 10.37
C TYR A 477 -23.90 4.63 11.71
N ASP A 478 -23.90 3.30 11.79
CA ASP A 478 -24.27 2.55 12.99
C ASP A 478 -23.10 1.67 13.43
N THR A 479 -23.21 1.09 14.63
CA THR A 479 -22.18 0.20 15.17
C THR A 479 -22.82 -1.08 15.68
N SER A 480 -22.32 -2.21 15.18
CA SER A 480 -22.70 -3.54 15.65
C SER A 480 -21.54 -4.18 16.40
N TYR A 481 -21.86 -4.93 17.46
CA TYR A 481 -20.85 -5.56 18.31
C TYR A 481 -20.86 -7.09 18.16
N GLN A 482 -19.71 -7.69 17.88
CA GLN A 482 -19.53 -9.15 17.80
C GLN A 482 -18.27 -9.58 18.54
N ASN A 483 -18.39 -10.23 19.68
CA ASN A 483 -17.21 -10.85 20.30
C ASN A 483 -16.93 -12.22 19.67
N ILE A 484 -15.64 -12.60 19.61
CA ILE A 484 -15.19 -13.87 19.04
C ILE A 484 -14.45 -14.66 20.12
N GLN A 485 -15.00 -15.81 20.49
CA GLN A 485 -14.36 -16.76 21.40
C GLN A 485 -13.46 -17.71 20.62
N VAL A 486 -12.27 -17.93 21.18
CA VAL A 486 -11.30 -18.92 20.71
C VAL A 486 -10.91 -19.86 21.85
N ILE A 487 -10.45 -21.05 21.51
CA ILE A 487 -9.98 -22.07 22.45
C ILE A 487 -8.60 -22.58 22.06
N ALA A 488 -7.80 -22.96 23.05
CA ALA A 488 -6.55 -23.69 22.83
C ALA A 488 -6.84 -25.18 22.61
N LEU A 489 -6.31 -25.74 21.53
CA LEU A 489 -6.46 -27.16 21.16
C LEU A 489 -5.52 -28.08 21.92
N ALA A 490 -4.37 -27.55 22.33
CA ALA A 490 -3.41 -28.21 23.19
C ALA A 490 -2.71 -27.16 24.06
N ASN A 491 -2.30 -27.55 25.27
CA ASN A 491 -1.57 -26.68 26.18
C ASN A 491 -0.06 -26.84 25.97
N CYS A 492 0.55 -25.92 25.21
CA CYS A 492 1.98 -25.93 24.99
C CYS A 492 2.52 -24.60 24.44
N PRO A 493 3.84 -24.33 24.60
CA PRO A 493 4.50 -23.24 23.92
C PRO A 493 4.55 -23.48 22.40
N SER A 494 4.57 -22.40 21.63
CA SER A 494 4.80 -22.42 20.18
C SER A 494 5.72 -21.27 19.84
N LEU A 495 7.02 -21.53 19.87
CA LEU A 495 8.02 -20.51 19.67
C LEU A 495 8.22 -20.23 18.18
N ALA A 496 8.37 -18.96 17.85
CA ALA A 496 8.73 -18.48 16.55
C ALA A 496 9.99 -17.62 16.63
N VAL A 497 10.88 -17.72 15.65
CA VAL A 497 12.08 -16.90 15.53
C VAL A 497 12.20 -16.35 14.12
N ASP A 498 12.77 -15.16 13.99
CA ASP A 498 13.02 -14.51 12.72
C ASP A 498 14.30 -13.67 12.83
N VAL A 499 15.22 -13.83 11.88
CA VAL A 499 16.50 -13.14 11.79
C VAL A 499 16.56 -12.30 10.52
N ALA A 500 17.11 -11.09 10.64
CA ALA A 500 17.30 -10.22 9.51
C ALA A 500 18.46 -9.25 9.71
N SER A 501 19.12 -8.92 8.60
CA SER A 501 19.99 -7.75 8.50
C SER A 501 19.54 -6.82 7.36
N PRO A 502 19.54 -5.48 7.57
CA PRO A 502 19.20 -4.56 6.49
C PRO A 502 20.22 -4.61 5.36
N ILE A 503 21.50 -4.76 5.67
CA ILE A 503 22.55 -4.79 4.66
C ILE A 503 23.77 -5.52 5.19
N LEU A 504 24.42 -6.25 4.29
CA LEU A 504 25.69 -6.90 4.57
C LEU A 504 26.83 -6.25 3.79
N ARG A 505 27.82 -5.73 4.52
CA ARG A 505 29.03 -5.09 3.99
C ARG A 505 30.29 -5.67 4.63
N ARG A 506 31.32 -5.86 3.80
CA ARG A 506 32.64 -6.32 4.25
C ARG A 506 33.41 -5.23 5.01
N CYS A 507 34.37 -5.66 5.83
CA CYS A 507 35.27 -4.79 6.61
C CYS A 507 34.57 -3.87 7.63
N VAL A 508 33.29 -4.09 7.94
CA VAL A 508 32.53 -3.28 8.89
C VAL A 508 31.63 -4.18 9.72
N ASN A 509 31.17 -3.66 10.85
CA ASN A 509 30.15 -4.32 11.66
C ASN A 509 28.79 -4.13 10.98
N ASN A 510 28.04 -5.22 10.87
CA ASN A 510 26.70 -5.28 10.32
C ASN A 510 25.74 -5.65 11.44
N ASN A 511 24.62 -4.94 11.54
CA ASN A 511 23.63 -5.21 12.57
C ASN A 511 22.69 -6.33 12.09
N TYR A 512 22.54 -7.37 12.92
CA TYR A 512 21.56 -8.41 12.79
C TYR A 512 20.56 -8.29 13.94
N TYR A 513 19.30 -8.57 13.63
CA TYR A 513 18.19 -8.48 14.57
C TYR A 513 17.49 -9.83 14.55
N ILE A 514 17.39 -10.45 15.72
CA ILE A 514 16.72 -11.73 15.92
C ILE A 514 15.49 -11.46 16.77
N ARG A 515 14.31 -11.52 16.16
CA ARG A 515 13.02 -11.42 16.85
C ARG A 515 12.55 -12.81 17.22
N TYR A 516 11.96 -12.95 18.40
CA TYR A 516 11.35 -14.20 18.84
C TYR A 516 10.03 -13.95 19.57
N CYS A 517 9.10 -14.88 19.47
CA CYS A 517 7.76 -14.78 20.06
C CYS A 517 7.25 -16.14 20.53
N ASN A 518 6.42 -16.16 21.56
CA ASN A 518 5.65 -17.35 21.94
C ASN A 518 4.18 -17.23 21.48
N ASN A 519 3.83 -17.87 20.36
CA ASN A 519 2.47 -17.94 19.82
C ASN A 519 1.67 -19.14 20.37
N GLY A 520 2.19 -19.77 21.42
CA GLY A 520 1.60 -20.93 22.09
C GLY A 520 0.46 -20.57 23.02
N SER A 521 -0.06 -21.56 23.72
CA SER A 521 -1.10 -21.38 24.72
C SER A 521 -0.58 -21.48 26.16
N GLU A 522 0.70 -21.81 26.33
CA GLU A 522 1.42 -21.89 27.62
C GLU A 522 2.76 -21.15 27.53
N PRO A 523 3.28 -20.63 28.66
CA PRO A 523 4.63 -20.07 28.72
C PRO A 523 5.68 -21.11 28.33
N ALA A 524 6.70 -20.69 27.59
CA ALA A 524 7.90 -21.49 27.38
C ALA A 524 8.85 -21.29 28.56
N GLN A 525 9.32 -22.39 29.15
CA GLN A 525 10.30 -22.35 30.24
C GLN A 525 11.71 -22.51 29.68
N ASP A 526 12.65 -21.77 30.26
CA ASP A 526 14.09 -21.87 29.93
C ASP A 526 14.38 -21.76 28.41
N ALA A 527 13.70 -20.86 27.71
CA ALA A 527 13.87 -20.70 26.27
C ALA A 527 15.30 -20.25 25.93
N SER A 528 15.83 -20.78 24.83
CA SER A 528 17.15 -20.44 24.32
C SER A 528 17.15 -20.33 22.79
N ILE A 529 18.08 -19.57 22.24
CA ILE A 529 18.26 -19.42 20.80
C ILE A 529 19.69 -19.84 20.46
N THR A 530 19.86 -20.72 19.49
CA THR A 530 21.15 -20.98 18.86
C THR A 530 21.27 -20.21 17.56
N VAL A 531 22.39 -19.53 17.35
CA VAL A 531 22.70 -18.80 16.14
C VAL A 531 23.93 -19.41 15.48
N THR A 532 23.78 -19.86 14.25
CA THR A 532 24.87 -20.39 13.42
C THR A 532 25.28 -19.32 12.43
N LEU A 533 26.57 -18.97 12.44
CA LEU A 533 27.13 -17.96 11.55
C LEU A 533 27.86 -18.60 10.37
N ASP A 534 27.82 -17.93 9.22
CA ASP A 534 28.77 -18.18 8.13
C ASP A 534 30.22 -18.04 8.65
N PRO A 535 31.17 -18.89 8.24
CA PRO A 535 32.56 -18.87 8.76
C PRO A 535 33.33 -17.55 8.57
N PHE A 536 32.84 -16.66 7.69
CA PHE A 536 33.42 -15.33 7.49
C PHE A 536 32.82 -14.25 8.39
N LEU A 537 31.83 -14.58 9.22
CA LEU A 537 31.16 -13.70 10.16
C LEU A 537 31.65 -13.97 11.60
N SER A 538 31.85 -12.90 12.36
CA SER A 538 32.22 -13.00 13.78
C SER A 538 31.43 -12.00 14.63
N ILE A 539 31.02 -12.43 15.82
CA ILE A 539 30.31 -11.54 16.77
C ILE A 539 31.29 -10.51 17.33
N THR A 540 30.95 -9.23 17.19
CA THR A 540 31.69 -8.12 17.82
C THR A 540 30.99 -7.55 19.05
N SER A 541 29.65 -7.55 19.05
CA SER A 541 28.85 -7.23 20.23
C SER A 541 27.47 -7.88 20.14
N SER A 542 26.82 -8.06 21.29
CA SER A 542 25.46 -8.54 21.41
C SER A 542 24.72 -7.78 22.51
N SER A 543 23.41 -7.57 22.34
CA SER A 543 22.54 -7.04 23.40
C SER A 543 22.27 -8.04 24.53
N VAL A 544 22.41 -9.34 24.26
CA VAL A 544 22.19 -10.44 25.21
C VAL A 544 23.48 -11.27 25.35
N PRO A 545 23.88 -11.69 26.58
CA PRO A 545 25.03 -12.57 26.77
C PRO A 545 24.87 -13.88 26.00
N TYR A 546 25.99 -14.43 25.51
CA TYR A 546 26.00 -15.68 24.76
C TYR A 546 27.12 -16.61 25.20
N THR A 547 26.95 -17.90 24.90
CA THR A 547 27.95 -18.95 25.06
C THR A 547 28.40 -19.40 23.67
N ASP A 548 29.71 -19.43 23.43
CA ASP A 548 30.30 -20.00 22.21
C ASP A 548 30.36 -21.53 22.34
N LEU A 549 29.63 -22.23 21.48
CA LEU A 549 29.56 -23.70 21.46
C LEU A 549 30.60 -24.31 20.50
N GLY A 550 31.35 -23.48 19.77
CA GLY A 550 32.27 -23.88 18.70
C GLY A 550 31.57 -24.14 17.37
N ASN A 551 32.37 -24.29 16.31
CA ASN A 551 31.89 -24.44 14.92
C ASN A 551 30.93 -23.32 14.47
N ASP A 552 31.23 -22.09 14.88
CA ASP A 552 30.45 -20.89 14.54
C ASP A 552 29.00 -20.90 15.06
N VAL A 553 28.72 -21.70 16.10
CA VAL A 553 27.43 -21.78 16.79
C VAL A 553 27.49 -21.09 18.15
N TYR A 554 26.52 -20.21 18.42
CA TYR A 554 26.41 -19.43 19.64
C TYR A 554 25.05 -19.61 20.30
N GLU A 555 25.01 -19.83 21.60
CA GLU A 555 23.77 -19.99 22.38
C GLU A 555 23.45 -18.75 23.21
N PHE A 556 22.21 -18.28 23.11
CA PHE A 556 21.63 -17.17 23.85
C PHE A 556 20.54 -17.69 24.78
N VAL A 557 20.69 -17.49 26.08
CA VAL A 557 19.68 -17.87 27.07
C VAL A 557 18.66 -16.73 27.20
N ILE A 558 17.39 -17.01 26.88
CA ILE A 558 16.29 -16.04 26.96
C ILE A 558 15.62 -16.10 28.33
N GLY A 559 15.37 -17.31 28.84
CA GLY A 559 14.63 -17.55 30.07
C GLY A 559 13.16 -17.87 29.81
N ASP A 560 12.30 -17.63 30.79
CA ASP A 560 10.86 -17.86 30.63
C ASP A 560 10.25 -16.84 29.67
N LEU A 561 9.42 -17.31 28.74
CA LEU A 561 8.74 -16.49 27.73
C LEU A 561 7.23 -16.73 27.78
N ASP A 562 6.49 -15.72 28.25
CA ASP A 562 5.04 -15.79 28.43
C ASP A 562 4.29 -15.90 27.10
N VAL A 563 3.02 -16.31 27.15
CA VAL A 563 2.15 -16.42 25.97
C VAL A 563 1.93 -15.04 25.34
N PHE A 564 2.18 -14.94 24.03
CA PHE A 564 2.20 -13.71 23.22
C PHE A 564 3.29 -12.70 23.61
N GLU A 565 4.24 -13.10 24.45
CA GLU A 565 5.43 -12.31 24.68
C GLU A 565 6.39 -12.44 23.49
N CYS A 566 6.95 -11.30 23.06
CA CYS A 566 7.97 -11.22 22.03
C CYS A 566 9.18 -10.44 22.54
N GLY A 567 10.37 -10.82 22.08
CA GLY A 567 11.62 -10.14 22.37
C GLY A 567 12.51 -10.00 21.14
N GLN A 568 13.66 -9.34 21.32
CA GLN A 568 14.62 -9.13 20.26
C GLN A 568 16.07 -9.16 20.77
N ILE A 569 16.96 -9.82 20.03
CA ILE A 569 18.42 -9.77 20.19
C ILE A 569 19.00 -8.92 19.07
N GLN A 570 19.90 -8.00 19.41
CA GLN A 570 20.68 -7.24 18.45
C GLN A 570 22.13 -7.72 18.49
N LEU A 571 22.63 -8.16 17.33
CA LEU A 571 24.01 -8.60 17.13
C LEU A 571 24.73 -7.64 16.20
N ALA A 572 26.00 -7.34 16.49
CA ALA A 572 26.89 -6.70 15.54
C ALA A 572 27.89 -7.73 15.03
N LEU A 573 27.78 -8.11 13.76
CA LEU A 573 28.62 -9.10 13.12
C LEU A 573 29.64 -8.45 12.18
N TYR A 574 30.92 -8.75 12.36
CA TYR A 574 31.97 -8.31 11.46
C TYR A 574 32.15 -9.32 10.33
N LEU A 575 31.98 -8.86 9.09
CA LEU A 575 32.29 -9.65 7.90
C LEU A 575 33.74 -9.43 7.49
N GLU A 576 34.52 -10.51 7.48
CA GLU A 576 35.92 -10.47 7.07
C GLU A 576 36.08 -9.95 5.64
N CYS A 577 37.23 -9.31 5.37
CA CYS A 577 37.53 -8.74 4.07
C CYS A 577 38.90 -9.11 3.52
N THR A 578 39.32 -10.33 3.84
CA THR A 578 40.45 -10.98 3.20
C THR A 578 40.08 -11.33 1.74
N ASN A 579 41.05 -11.82 0.96
CA ASN A 579 40.78 -12.33 -0.40
C ASN A 579 39.81 -13.53 -0.42
N ALA A 580 39.44 -14.07 0.74
CA ALA A 580 38.51 -15.18 0.87
C ALA A 580 37.04 -14.76 0.73
N THR A 581 36.67 -13.50 1.02
CA THR A 581 35.32 -12.99 0.81
C THR A 581 35.22 -12.21 -0.50
N VAL A 582 34.24 -12.54 -1.35
CA VAL A 582 34.06 -11.90 -2.68
C VAL A 582 32.79 -11.04 -2.69
N VAL A 583 32.84 -9.87 -3.36
CA VAL A 583 31.67 -8.99 -3.45
C VAL A 583 30.64 -9.68 -4.34
N GLY A 584 29.39 -9.76 -3.90
CA GLY A 584 28.37 -10.58 -4.55
C GLY A 584 28.20 -11.97 -3.92
N GLN A 585 29.11 -12.40 -3.03
CA GLN A 585 28.93 -13.64 -2.27
C GLN A 585 27.82 -13.48 -1.22
N SER A 586 27.03 -14.54 -1.05
CA SER A 586 25.99 -14.69 -0.04
C SER A 586 26.60 -15.23 1.26
N HIS A 587 26.24 -14.63 2.39
CA HIS A 587 26.56 -15.15 3.72
C HIS A 587 25.26 -15.31 4.49
N CYS A 588 25.09 -16.46 5.13
CA CYS A 588 23.86 -16.83 5.81
C CYS A 588 24.04 -16.80 7.33
N VAL A 589 22.98 -16.40 8.03
CA VAL A 589 22.84 -16.53 9.49
C VAL A 589 21.58 -17.32 9.76
N THR A 590 21.70 -18.39 10.53
CA THR A 590 20.57 -19.23 10.95
C THR A 590 20.29 -19.00 12.42
N ALA A 591 19.03 -18.79 12.79
CA ALA A 591 18.59 -18.73 14.18
C ALA A 591 17.57 -19.85 14.44
N HIS A 592 17.77 -20.62 15.51
CA HIS A 592 16.87 -21.68 15.95
C HIS A 592 16.49 -21.43 17.42
N ILE A 593 15.20 -21.47 17.76
CA ILE A 593 14.69 -21.26 19.12
C ILE A 593 14.17 -22.56 19.76
N TYR A 594 14.48 -22.75 21.05
CA TYR A 594 14.07 -23.90 21.86
C TYR A 594 13.16 -23.49 23.03
N PRO A 595 12.22 -24.37 23.46
CA PRO A 595 11.91 -25.66 22.86
C PRO A 595 11.20 -25.55 21.49
N ASP A 596 11.61 -26.39 20.56
CA ASP A 596 11.08 -26.55 19.20
C ASP A 596 9.96 -27.61 19.11
N THR A 597 9.33 -27.92 20.25
CA THR A 597 8.33 -28.98 20.35
C THR A 597 7.04 -28.62 19.61
N VAL A 598 6.67 -29.42 18.60
CA VAL A 598 5.40 -29.27 17.86
C VAL A 598 4.31 -30.14 18.48
N CYS A 599 3.27 -29.52 19.02
CA CYS A 599 2.26 -30.23 19.82
C CYS A 599 1.12 -30.82 18.99
N LEU A 600 0.80 -30.21 17.85
CA LEU A 600 -0.30 -30.63 16.99
C LEU A 600 0.05 -30.43 15.52
N PRO A 601 -0.10 -31.47 14.67
CA PRO A 601 -0.07 -32.90 15.04
C PRO A 601 1.35 -33.31 15.49
N THR A 602 1.46 -34.22 16.47
CA THR A 602 2.77 -34.76 16.88
C THR A 602 3.44 -35.45 15.69
N PRO A 603 4.62 -34.99 15.24
CA PRO A 603 5.28 -35.54 14.07
C PRO A 603 5.96 -36.87 14.40
N ASN A 604 5.18 -37.94 14.58
CA ASN A 604 5.72 -39.30 14.46
C ASN A 604 5.90 -39.61 12.97
N ALA A 605 6.83 -38.91 12.32
CA ALA A 605 7.13 -39.03 10.90
C ALA A 605 8.63 -38.88 10.64
N PRO A 606 9.17 -39.47 9.55
CA PRO A 606 10.53 -39.20 9.11
C PRO A 606 10.67 -37.71 8.80
N PHE A 607 11.78 -37.12 9.23
CA PHE A 607 12.09 -35.70 9.02
C PHE A 607 13.47 -35.61 8.38
N ILE A 608 13.52 -35.14 7.14
CA ILE A 608 14.78 -35.07 6.39
C ILE A 608 15.37 -33.68 6.53
N ASP A 609 16.61 -33.63 7.01
CA ASP A 609 17.44 -32.45 7.00
C ASP A 609 18.52 -32.56 5.90
N VAL A 610 18.95 -31.42 5.37
CA VAL A 610 19.99 -31.33 4.35
C VAL A 610 21.03 -30.30 4.79
N ASN A 611 22.27 -30.75 4.94
CA ASN A 611 23.40 -29.87 5.21
C ASN A 611 24.42 -29.90 4.06
N GLY A 612 24.98 -28.75 3.70
CA GLY A 612 25.98 -28.61 2.63
C GLY A 612 27.27 -28.01 3.16
N ILE A 613 28.41 -28.68 2.94
CA ILE A 613 29.73 -28.20 3.37
C ILE A 613 30.75 -28.20 2.22
N CYS A 614 31.64 -27.21 2.24
CA CYS A 614 32.81 -27.18 1.36
C CYS A 614 34.04 -27.77 2.06
N ASN A 615 34.54 -28.91 1.59
CA ASN A 615 35.71 -29.61 2.12
C ASN A 615 36.94 -29.44 1.19
N GLY A 616 37.29 -28.20 0.89
CA GLY A 616 38.44 -27.86 0.04
C GLY A 616 38.24 -28.21 -1.43
N ASN A 617 38.40 -29.49 -1.80
CA ASN A 617 38.31 -29.96 -3.19
C ASN A 617 36.95 -30.59 -3.54
N LEU A 618 35.99 -30.56 -2.61
CA LEU A 618 34.71 -31.24 -2.73
C LEU A 618 33.60 -30.45 -2.02
N VAL A 619 32.44 -30.33 -2.68
CA VAL A 619 31.18 -29.96 -2.02
C VAL A 619 30.49 -31.24 -1.58
N ARG A 620 30.14 -31.35 -0.30
CA ARG A 620 29.41 -32.50 0.26
C ARG A 620 28.07 -32.05 0.82
N PHE A 621 27.00 -32.61 0.29
CA PHE A 621 25.69 -32.57 0.93
C PHE A 621 25.48 -33.84 1.77
N THR A 622 24.93 -33.68 2.96
CA THR A 622 24.52 -34.77 3.86
C THR A 622 23.01 -34.68 4.02
N LEU A 623 22.28 -35.70 3.56
CA LEU A 623 20.86 -35.83 3.86
C LEU A 623 20.73 -36.75 5.06
N GLN A 624 20.03 -36.34 6.11
CA GLN A 624 19.87 -37.11 7.34
C GLN A 624 18.40 -37.19 7.74
N ASN A 625 17.93 -38.37 8.16
CA ASN A 625 16.64 -38.48 8.84
C ASN A 625 16.83 -38.15 10.33
N ILE A 626 16.48 -36.93 10.74
CA ILE A 626 16.52 -36.48 12.14
C ILE A 626 15.21 -36.73 12.88
N GLY A 627 14.21 -37.31 12.22
CA GLY A 627 12.94 -37.69 12.83
C GLY A 627 13.01 -39.01 13.62
N ASP A 628 12.05 -39.21 14.52
CA ASP A 628 12.00 -40.38 15.42
C ASP A 628 11.50 -41.69 14.77
N THR A 629 11.25 -41.68 13.46
CA THR A 629 10.70 -42.84 12.73
C THR A 629 11.40 -43.07 11.39
N ASP A 630 11.46 -44.33 10.97
CA ASP A 630 12.02 -44.74 9.68
C ASP A 630 11.14 -44.28 8.51
N MET A 631 11.74 -43.99 7.36
CA MET A 631 11.00 -43.72 6.12
C MET A 631 10.17 -44.92 5.62
N GLY A 632 10.51 -46.14 6.05
CA GLY A 632 9.75 -47.35 5.77
C GLY A 632 9.71 -47.72 4.28
N GLN A 633 8.52 -47.81 3.69
CA GLN A 633 8.34 -48.07 2.24
C GLN A 633 8.36 -46.79 1.39
N THR A 634 8.39 -45.62 2.02
CA THR A 634 8.35 -44.35 1.31
C THR A 634 9.74 -44.00 0.79
N GLN A 635 9.88 -43.80 -0.52
CA GLN A 635 11.13 -43.32 -1.13
C GLN A 635 11.08 -41.80 -1.25
N GLY A 636 12.13 -41.15 -0.76
CA GLY A 636 12.39 -39.73 -1.02
C GLY A 636 13.19 -39.58 -2.31
N TYR A 637 13.17 -38.39 -2.90
CA TYR A 637 13.95 -38.05 -4.09
C TYR A 637 14.60 -36.69 -3.91
N TYR A 638 15.91 -36.62 -4.20
CA TYR A 638 16.61 -35.34 -4.22
C TYR A 638 16.96 -34.91 -5.66
N VAL A 639 17.12 -33.60 -5.82
CA VAL A 639 17.54 -32.93 -7.05
C VAL A 639 18.78 -32.08 -6.72
N VAL A 640 19.72 -32.01 -7.66
CA VAL A 640 20.89 -31.13 -7.58
C VAL A 640 20.76 -30.06 -8.65
N ILE A 641 20.95 -28.81 -8.26
CA ILE A 641 21.01 -27.63 -9.13
C ILE A 641 22.46 -27.12 -9.08
N GLU A 642 23.09 -26.98 -10.25
CA GLU A 642 24.42 -26.36 -10.41
C GLU A 642 24.21 -25.03 -11.14
N ASP A 643 24.49 -23.92 -10.46
CA ASP A 643 24.21 -22.56 -10.90
C ASP A 643 22.73 -22.36 -11.27
N ASP A 644 22.41 -22.24 -12.56
CA ASP A 644 21.05 -22.12 -13.11
C ASP A 644 20.53 -23.39 -13.80
N VAL A 645 21.25 -24.52 -13.67
CA VAL A 645 20.95 -25.77 -14.36
C VAL A 645 20.55 -26.87 -13.36
N MET A 646 19.34 -27.38 -13.52
CA MET A 646 18.81 -28.50 -12.75
C MET A 646 19.18 -29.84 -13.38
N TYR A 647 19.71 -30.76 -12.57
CA TYR A 647 19.91 -32.15 -12.95
C TYR A 647 18.63 -32.96 -12.70
N MET A 648 17.93 -33.39 -13.76
CA MET A 648 16.59 -33.98 -13.63
C MET A 648 16.52 -35.38 -13.01
N GLN A 649 17.64 -35.95 -12.57
CA GLN A 649 17.59 -37.27 -11.94
C GLN A 649 17.22 -37.13 -10.47
N GLN A 650 15.91 -37.17 -10.21
CA GLN A 650 15.34 -37.49 -8.90
C GLN A 650 15.97 -38.80 -8.41
N THR A 651 16.97 -38.68 -7.55
CA THR A 651 17.73 -39.85 -7.09
C THR A 651 17.04 -40.39 -5.84
N PRO A 652 16.55 -41.63 -5.86
CA PRO A 652 15.80 -42.17 -4.75
C PRO A 652 16.71 -42.42 -3.55
N TYR A 653 16.19 -42.15 -2.35
CA TYR A 653 16.80 -42.54 -1.08
C TYR A 653 15.74 -43.04 -0.10
N ASN A 654 16.20 -43.81 0.89
CA ASN A 654 15.41 -44.31 2.01
C ASN A 654 16.34 -44.34 3.22
N LEU A 655 15.95 -43.65 4.30
CA LEU A 655 16.75 -43.46 5.51
C LEU A 655 15.96 -43.93 6.73
N ASP A 656 16.55 -44.86 7.49
CA ASP A 656 16.08 -45.18 8.83
C ASP A 656 16.30 -43.98 9.77
N SER A 657 15.61 -43.94 10.91
CA SER A 657 15.79 -42.87 11.89
C SER A 657 17.26 -42.74 12.32
N GLY A 658 17.83 -41.53 12.20
CA GLY A 658 19.24 -41.24 12.46
C GLY A 658 20.22 -41.61 11.33
N GLU A 659 19.77 -42.25 10.23
CA GLU A 659 20.62 -42.58 9.08
C GLU A 659 20.88 -41.36 8.20
N SER A 660 22.05 -41.33 7.55
CA SER A 660 22.42 -40.28 6.59
C SER A 660 23.07 -40.82 5.33
N ILE A 661 22.93 -40.08 4.22
CA ILE A 661 23.65 -40.30 2.96
C ILE A 661 24.43 -39.05 2.56
N ASN A 662 25.56 -39.27 1.87
CA ASN A 662 26.39 -38.19 1.34
C ASN A 662 26.25 -38.08 -0.18
N VAL A 663 26.12 -36.85 -0.68
CA VAL A 663 26.16 -36.50 -2.09
C VAL A 663 27.37 -35.61 -2.33
N ASP A 664 28.36 -36.17 -3.02
CA ASP A 664 29.68 -35.57 -3.23
C ASP A 664 29.77 -34.96 -4.65
N LEU A 665 30.02 -33.66 -4.72
CA LEU A 665 30.12 -32.85 -5.95
C LEU A 665 31.51 -32.18 -6.06
N PRO A 666 32.01 -31.93 -7.29
CA PRO A 666 33.33 -31.32 -7.46
C PRO A 666 33.34 -29.84 -7.03
N ALA A 667 34.39 -29.39 -6.35
CA ALA A 667 34.62 -27.98 -6.05
C ALA A 667 35.19 -27.23 -7.29
N ASN A 668 34.35 -27.05 -8.32
CA ASN A 668 34.69 -26.40 -9.59
C ASN A 668 34.37 -24.90 -9.62
N GLY A 669 34.00 -24.30 -8.48
CA GLY A 669 33.56 -22.92 -8.38
C GLY A 669 32.12 -22.67 -8.81
N SER A 670 31.31 -23.70 -9.10
CA SER A 670 29.86 -23.54 -9.27
C SER A 670 29.14 -23.53 -7.91
N THR A 671 27.97 -22.90 -7.89
CA THR A 671 27.07 -22.86 -6.73
C THR A 671 26.18 -24.08 -6.82
N TYR A 672 26.26 -24.94 -5.83
CA TYR A 672 25.43 -26.14 -5.80
C TYR A 672 24.30 -25.95 -4.81
N ARG A 673 23.11 -26.36 -5.20
CA ARG A 673 21.95 -26.49 -4.33
C ARG A 673 21.41 -27.91 -4.42
N LEU A 674 21.13 -28.50 -3.27
CA LEU A 674 20.42 -29.78 -3.20
C LEU A 674 19.03 -29.52 -2.61
N GLU A 675 17.99 -30.01 -3.28
CA GLU A 675 16.60 -29.92 -2.83
C GLU A 675 16.02 -31.33 -2.66
N THR A 676 15.25 -31.56 -1.60
CA THR A 676 14.48 -32.80 -1.41
C THR A 676 13.23 -32.53 -0.59
N GLN A 677 12.32 -33.50 -0.50
CA GLN A 677 11.09 -33.35 0.28
C GLN A 677 11.33 -33.48 1.78
N LEU A 678 10.78 -32.54 2.57
CA LEU A 678 10.91 -32.47 4.04
C LEU A 678 10.47 -33.76 4.74
N SER A 679 9.30 -34.29 4.35
CA SER A 679 8.79 -35.57 4.82
C SER A 679 8.11 -36.30 3.67
N PRO A 680 8.73 -37.35 3.10
CA PRO A 680 8.10 -38.15 2.07
C PRO A 680 6.79 -38.74 2.60
N GLY A 681 5.65 -38.18 2.16
CA GLY A 681 4.30 -38.67 2.49
C GLY A 681 3.56 -38.01 3.67
N ASN A 682 4.07 -36.93 4.29
CA ASN A 682 3.35 -36.19 5.34
C ASN A 682 3.27 -34.68 5.02
N SER A 683 2.10 -34.06 5.25
CA SER A 683 1.76 -32.71 4.75
C SER A 683 1.59 -31.66 5.85
N THR A 684 2.13 -31.88 7.04
CA THR A 684 1.89 -30.99 8.20
C THR A 684 2.48 -29.59 8.05
N PHE A 685 3.62 -29.47 7.36
CA PHE A 685 4.32 -28.19 7.16
C PHE A 685 4.18 -27.77 5.69
N THR A 686 3.81 -26.50 5.48
CA THR A 686 3.69 -25.85 4.16
C THR A 686 5.08 -25.56 3.58
N GLY A 687 5.28 -25.72 2.26
CA GLY A 687 6.59 -25.51 1.61
C GLY A 687 7.44 -26.78 1.54
N GLN A 688 6.97 -27.78 0.80
CA GLN A 688 7.37 -29.20 0.87
C GLN A 688 8.84 -29.56 0.54
N GLU A 689 9.77 -28.61 0.46
CA GLU A 689 11.16 -28.84 0.04
C GLU A 689 12.15 -28.33 1.10
N VAL A 690 13.00 -29.21 1.60
CA VAL A 690 14.22 -28.85 2.34
C VAL A 690 15.38 -28.71 1.36
N SER A 691 16.28 -27.79 1.66
CA SER A 691 17.39 -27.50 0.76
C SER A 691 18.65 -27.06 1.49
N ALA A 692 19.78 -27.23 0.83
CA ALA A 692 21.01 -26.57 1.22
C ALA A 692 21.69 -26.01 -0.02
N THR A 693 22.31 -24.84 0.12
CA THR A 693 23.10 -24.21 -0.94
C THR A 693 24.54 -24.04 -0.47
N VAL A 694 25.49 -24.43 -1.30
CA VAL A 694 26.93 -24.19 -1.09
C VAL A 694 27.44 -23.30 -2.21
N GLU A 695 27.77 -22.06 -1.86
CA GLU A 695 28.39 -21.07 -2.73
C GLU A 695 29.88 -20.90 -2.36
N GLY A 696 30.74 -20.59 -3.32
CA GLY A 696 32.16 -20.28 -3.04
C GLY A 696 33.07 -21.48 -2.80
N CYS A 697 32.67 -22.70 -3.19
CA CYS A 697 33.53 -23.87 -3.05
C CYS A 697 34.41 -24.14 -4.27
N GLY A 698 35.71 -23.88 -4.13
CA GLY A 698 36.67 -23.95 -5.23
C GLY A 698 36.53 -22.78 -6.20
N VAL A 699 37.21 -22.86 -7.34
CA VAL A 699 37.16 -21.84 -8.40
C VAL A 699 37.10 -22.50 -9.77
N ASN A 700 36.51 -21.79 -10.73
CA ASN A 700 36.45 -22.22 -12.12
C ASN A 700 37.78 -21.96 -12.85
N ALA A 701 37.83 -22.25 -14.16
CA ALA A 701 39.03 -22.09 -14.99
C ALA A 701 39.56 -20.64 -15.09
N THR A 702 38.81 -19.65 -14.58
CA THR A 702 39.17 -18.22 -14.53
C THR A 702 39.43 -17.72 -13.11
N ASP A 703 39.65 -18.61 -12.13
CA ASP A 703 39.89 -18.30 -10.72
C ASP A 703 38.74 -17.51 -10.04
N VAL A 704 37.50 -17.70 -10.50
CA VAL A 704 36.29 -17.12 -9.88
C VAL A 704 35.27 -18.22 -9.59
N PHE A 705 34.35 -17.96 -8.67
CA PHE A 705 33.18 -18.80 -8.43
C PHE A 705 31.90 -18.04 -8.78
N SER A 706 30.84 -18.78 -9.05
CA SER A 706 29.49 -18.27 -9.32
C SER A 706 28.86 -17.66 -8.07
N THR A 707 28.16 -16.54 -8.23
CA THR A 707 27.49 -15.84 -7.13
C THR A 707 26.06 -15.48 -7.48
N GLY A 708 25.19 -15.36 -6.47
CA GLY A 708 23.83 -14.82 -6.63
C GLY A 708 22.77 -15.90 -6.91
N PHE A 709 23.10 -17.16 -6.69
CA PHE A 709 22.17 -18.29 -6.87
C PHE A 709 21.47 -18.70 -5.56
N THR A 710 22.00 -18.31 -4.40
CA THR A 710 21.47 -18.70 -3.08
C THR A 710 20.02 -18.28 -2.87
N ASN A 711 19.69 -17.01 -3.16
CA ASN A 711 18.35 -16.45 -2.93
C ASN A 711 17.42 -16.62 -4.14
N LEU A 712 17.83 -17.38 -5.16
CA LEU A 712 17.02 -17.61 -6.36
C LEU A 712 15.77 -18.46 -6.06
N PHE A 713 15.90 -19.35 -5.07
CA PHE A 713 14.89 -20.27 -4.59
C PHE A 713 14.70 -20.07 -3.07
N PRO A 714 13.61 -20.58 -2.48
CA PRO A 714 13.36 -20.48 -1.05
C PRO A 714 14.51 -21.02 -0.20
N LEU A 715 14.75 -20.37 0.94
CA LEU A 715 15.71 -20.81 1.93
C LEU A 715 15.10 -21.96 2.76
N ASN A 716 15.91 -22.58 3.61
CA ASN A 716 15.51 -23.76 4.40
C ASN A 716 15.04 -23.36 5.79
N ASP A 717 13.93 -22.62 5.86
CA ASP A 717 13.33 -22.01 7.06
C ASP A 717 11.84 -22.37 7.19
N ASN A 718 11.47 -23.60 6.78
CA ASN A 718 10.07 -24.04 6.66
C ASN A 718 9.35 -24.30 8.01
N THR A 719 9.93 -23.88 9.14
CA THR A 719 9.40 -24.13 10.49
C THR A 719 9.39 -22.83 11.28
N PRO A 720 8.42 -22.62 12.19
CA PRO A 720 8.37 -21.36 12.94
C PRO A 720 9.59 -21.16 13.85
N PHE A 721 10.21 -22.24 14.32
CA PHE A 721 11.30 -22.19 15.30
C PHE A 721 12.69 -22.10 14.67
N GLU A 722 12.82 -22.02 13.35
CA GLU A 722 14.09 -21.84 12.64
C GLU A 722 13.92 -20.82 11.50
N ASP A 723 14.81 -19.84 11.41
CA ASP A 723 14.84 -18.86 10.31
C ASP A 723 16.27 -18.69 9.76
N VAL A 724 16.38 -18.46 8.46
CA VAL A 724 17.66 -18.36 7.73
C VAL A 724 17.70 -17.07 6.92
N ASP A 725 18.59 -16.14 7.29
CA ASP A 725 18.82 -14.90 6.52
C ASP A 725 20.11 -14.99 5.71
N CYS A 726 19.98 -15.14 4.38
CA CYS A 726 21.12 -15.12 3.46
C CYS A 726 21.24 -13.76 2.76
N ARG A 727 22.29 -12.99 3.10
CA ARG A 727 22.53 -11.66 2.53
C ARG A 727 23.72 -11.64 1.61
N VAL A 728 23.55 -11.00 0.46
CA VAL A 728 24.65 -10.75 -0.49
C VAL A 728 25.52 -9.61 0.02
N SER A 729 26.84 -9.80 0.02
CA SER A 729 27.80 -8.74 0.34
C SER A 729 27.80 -7.67 -0.76
N VAL A 730 27.30 -6.48 -0.45
CA VAL A 730 27.06 -5.39 -1.43
C VAL A 730 27.84 -4.11 -1.12
N GLY A 731 27.89 -3.19 -2.10
CA GLY A 731 28.47 -1.84 -2.00
C GLY A 731 27.45 -0.73 -1.68
N SER A 732 27.77 0.53 -1.98
CA SER A 732 26.85 1.67 -1.80
C SER A 732 25.56 1.44 -2.61
N TYR A 733 24.41 1.63 -1.97
CA TYR A 733 23.10 1.16 -2.44
C TYR A 733 22.01 2.18 -2.04
N ASP A 734 20.85 2.15 -2.71
CA ASP A 734 19.69 3.01 -2.43
C ASP A 734 19.09 2.72 -1.03
N PRO A 735 19.03 3.70 -0.12
CA PRO A 735 18.65 3.44 1.27
C PRO A 735 17.16 3.22 1.51
N ASN A 736 16.28 3.54 0.56
CA ASN A 736 14.82 3.36 0.66
C ASN A 736 14.34 2.38 -0.42
N ASP A 737 14.34 1.09 -0.13
CA ASP A 737 14.03 0.06 -1.13
C ASP A 737 13.23 -1.10 -0.55
N LYS A 738 12.66 -1.89 -1.45
CA LYS A 738 11.94 -3.13 -1.17
C LYS A 738 12.59 -4.28 -1.93
N GLN A 739 12.88 -5.35 -1.22
CA GLN A 739 13.46 -6.58 -1.75
C GLN A 739 12.53 -7.75 -1.48
N ALA A 740 12.68 -8.80 -2.28
CA ALA A 740 11.90 -10.02 -2.12
C ALA A 740 12.78 -11.26 -2.23
N VAL A 741 12.51 -12.25 -1.37
CA VAL A 741 13.13 -13.57 -1.37
C VAL A 741 12.02 -14.62 -1.41
N PRO A 742 12.09 -15.63 -2.31
CA PRO A 742 13.09 -15.79 -3.36
C PRO A 742 13.05 -14.66 -4.40
N VAL A 743 14.22 -14.37 -4.98
CA VAL A 743 14.35 -13.42 -6.10
C VAL A 743 13.64 -13.95 -7.35
N GLY A 744 13.59 -15.27 -7.51
CA GLY A 744 12.95 -15.94 -8.65
C GLY A 744 13.89 -16.15 -9.84
N TYR A 745 13.62 -17.18 -10.63
CA TYR A 745 14.50 -17.66 -11.69
C TYR A 745 14.39 -16.87 -13.00
N GLY A 746 15.53 -16.39 -13.50
CA GLY A 746 15.67 -15.68 -14.78
C GLY A 746 15.03 -14.28 -14.79
N ASP A 747 15.09 -13.60 -15.94
CA ASP A 747 14.52 -12.25 -16.12
C ASP A 747 13.05 -12.13 -15.70
N PRO A 748 12.17 -13.15 -15.89
CA PRO A 748 10.77 -13.07 -15.44
C PRO A 748 10.57 -13.28 -13.93
N HIS A 749 11.63 -13.55 -13.16
CA HIS A 749 11.58 -13.90 -11.74
C HIS A 749 10.58 -15.03 -11.45
N TYR A 750 10.78 -16.19 -12.09
CA TYR A 750 9.87 -17.32 -11.90
C TYR A 750 9.95 -17.89 -10.48
N VAL A 751 8.78 -18.07 -9.86
CA VAL A 751 8.61 -18.72 -8.56
C VAL A 751 7.62 -19.88 -8.68
N LYS A 752 7.85 -20.98 -7.95
CA LYS A 752 6.91 -22.12 -7.94
C LYS A 752 5.56 -21.70 -7.33
N PRO A 753 4.44 -22.36 -7.69
CA PRO A 753 3.14 -22.08 -7.08
C PRO A 753 3.16 -22.38 -5.58
N ASN A 754 2.41 -21.60 -4.79
CA ASN A 754 2.29 -21.75 -3.34
C ASN A 754 3.60 -21.57 -2.53
N VAL A 755 4.64 -21.02 -3.15
CA VAL A 755 5.86 -20.61 -2.45
C VAL A 755 5.64 -19.22 -1.83
N PRO A 756 5.86 -19.06 -0.51
CA PRO A 756 5.75 -17.76 0.13
C PRO A 756 6.86 -16.81 -0.34
N ILE A 757 6.56 -15.51 -0.27
CA ILE A 757 7.48 -14.43 -0.58
C ILE A 757 7.77 -13.68 0.72
N GLU A 758 9.04 -13.62 1.08
CA GLU A 758 9.55 -12.74 2.13
C GLU A 758 9.87 -11.37 1.50
N TYR A 759 9.38 -10.31 2.11
CA TYR A 759 9.69 -8.94 1.75
C TYR A 759 10.52 -8.27 2.85
N LEU A 760 11.59 -7.60 2.42
CA LEU A 760 12.38 -6.70 3.26
C LEU A 760 12.22 -5.28 2.75
N ILE A 761 11.75 -4.37 3.61
CA ILE A 761 11.64 -2.94 3.30
C ILE A 761 12.65 -2.20 4.16
N ARG A 762 13.50 -1.39 3.52
CA ARG A 762 14.50 -0.56 4.19
C ARG A 762 14.16 0.89 4.01
N PHE A 763 14.50 1.68 5.03
CA PHE A 763 14.23 3.11 5.03
C PHE A 763 15.36 3.90 5.69
N GLN A 764 15.55 5.14 5.27
CA GLN A 764 16.49 6.08 5.85
C GLN A 764 15.89 7.49 5.91
N ASN A 765 16.01 8.13 7.06
CA ASN A 765 15.66 9.53 7.21
C ASN A 765 16.72 10.43 6.53
N THR A 766 16.45 10.83 5.29
CA THR A 766 17.25 11.79 4.53
C THR A 766 16.83 13.24 4.73
N GLY A 767 15.95 13.51 5.71
CA GLY A 767 15.47 14.84 6.07
C GLY A 767 16.56 15.70 6.73
N THR A 768 16.11 16.75 7.41
CA THR A 768 17.00 17.70 8.12
C THR A 768 16.81 17.71 9.63
N ASP A 769 15.93 16.85 10.15
CA ASP A 769 15.65 16.70 11.58
C ASP A 769 15.31 15.24 11.93
N THR A 770 15.26 14.94 13.22
CA THR A 770 14.90 13.62 13.76
C THR A 770 13.44 13.31 13.49
N ALA A 771 13.17 12.15 12.89
CA ALA A 771 11.82 11.63 12.71
C ALA A 771 11.35 10.93 13.99
N PHE A 772 10.14 11.25 14.44
CA PHE A 772 9.55 10.68 15.66
C PHE A 772 8.60 9.56 15.34
N GLN A 773 7.94 9.59 14.19
CA GLN A 773 7.06 8.53 13.72
C GLN A 773 7.51 8.08 12.33
N VAL A 774 7.60 6.77 12.12
CA VAL A 774 7.73 6.20 10.77
C VAL A 774 6.58 5.22 10.56
N VAL A 775 5.90 5.32 9.42
CA VAL A 775 4.87 4.36 9.02
C VAL A 775 5.28 3.73 7.70
N VAL A 776 5.49 2.42 7.70
CA VAL A 776 5.69 1.65 6.46
C VAL A 776 4.35 1.03 6.07
N ARG A 777 3.85 1.43 4.91
CA ARG A 777 2.57 0.95 4.38
C ARG A 777 2.78 0.17 3.09
N ASP A 778 2.19 -1.02 3.03
CA ASP A 778 2.31 -1.93 1.89
C ASP A 778 0.93 -2.43 1.49
N THR A 779 0.56 -2.37 0.21
CA THR A 779 -0.72 -2.90 -0.26
C THR A 779 -0.45 -4.14 -1.08
N LEU A 780 -0.91 -5.29 -0.58
CA LEU A 780 -0.65 -6.58 -1.21
C LEU A 780 -1.35 -6.70 -2.57
N SER A 781 -0.70 -7.39 -3.49
CA SER A 781 -1.30 -7.81 -4.75
C SER A 781 -2.51 -8.72 -4.49
N PRO A 782 -3.58 -8.67 -5.31
CA PRO A 782 -4.72 -9.58 -5.24
C PRO A 782 -4.42 -11.07 -5.55
N TRP A 783 -3.14 -11.41 -5.77
CA TRP A 783 -2.64 -12.78 -5.99
C TRP A 783 -1.87 -13.31 -4.77
N LEU A 784 -1.78 -12.52 -3.71
CA LEU A 784 -1.17 -12.86 -2.42
C LEU A 784 -2.27 -12.94 -1.38
N ASP A 785 -2.19 -13.90 -0.49
CA ASP A 785 -3.20 -14.13 0.54
C ASP A 785 -2.89 -13.31 1.80
N PRO A 786 -3.63 -12.22 2.10
CA PRO A 786 -3.37 -11.40 3.28
C PRO A 786 -3.54 -12.16 4.60
N ALA A 787 -4.30 -13.27 4.60
CA ALA A 787 -4.45 -14.11 5.77
C ALA A 787 -3.15 -14.82 6.19
N THR A 788 -2.16 -14.88 5.30
CA THR A 788 -0.90 -15.59 5.56
C THR A 788 0.25 -14.67 5.96
N VAL A 789 -0.03 -13.38 6.16
CA VAL A 789 0.99 -12.39 6.50
C VAL A 789 1.57 -12.67 7.88
N GLN A 790 2.89 -12.77 7.94
CA GLN A 790 3.65 -12.94 9.16
C GLN A 790 4.65 -11.78 9.29
N PRO A 791 4.40 -10.81 10.20
CA PRO A 791 5.37 -9.78 10.55
C PRO A 791 6.66 -10.41 11.11
N GLY A 792 7.82 -9.98 10.64
CA GLY A 792 9.14 -10.51 11.00
C GLY A 792 9.98 -9.53 11.82
N ALA A 793 11.30 -9.64 11.74
CA ALA A 793 12.27 -8.80 12.40
C ALA A 793 12.28 -7.38 11.82
N ALA A 794 12.65 -6.43 12.66
CA ALA A 794 12.77 -5.03 12.31
C ALA A 794 13.92 -4.39 13.10
N SER A 795 14.40 -3.24 12.65
CA SER A 795 15.45 -2.52 13.38
C SER A 795 14.97 -1.89 14.69
N HIS A 796 13.66 -1.67 14.84
CA HIS A 796 13.02 -1.02 15.98
C HIS A 796 11.71 -1.73 16.32
N ALA A 797 11.22 -1.53 17.55
CA ALA A 797 9.90 -2.01 17.94
C ALA A 797 8.82 -1.36 17.06
N TYR A 798 7.82 -2.15 16.69
CA TYR A 798 6.72 -1.70 15.84
C TYR A 798 5.39 -2.24 16.33
N ARG A 799 4.32 -1.55 15.91
CA ARG A 799 2.95 -2.02 15.95
C ARG A 799 2.51 -2.37 14.54
N PHE A 800 1.90 -3.54 14.37
CA PHE A 800 1.44 -4.04 13.06
C PHE A 800 -0.08 -4.00 12.96
N GLU A 801 -0.58 -3.49 11.85
CA GLU A 801 -1.99 -3.56 11.47
C GLU A 801 -2.14 -4.12 10.05
N LEU A 802 -3.14 -4.99 9.87
CA LEU A 802 -3.60 -5.46 8.57
C LEU A 802 -5.04 -4.97 8.40
N ASP A 803 -5.27 -4.14 7.39
CA ASP A 803 -6.54 -3.42 7.20
C ASP A 803 -7.13 -3.65 5.80
N GLY A 804 -8.46 -3.56 5.72
CA GLY A 804 -9.18 -3.52 4.45
C GLY A 804 -8.93 -4.77 3.61
N GLU A 805 -8.61 -4.60 2.33
CA GLU A 805 -8.44 -5.72 1.37
C GLU A 805 -7.01 -6.31 1.34
N GLY A 806 -6.15 -6.00 2.32
CA GLY A 806 -4.75 -6.47 2.32
C GLY A 806 -3.71 -5.35 2.47
N VAL A 807 -4.02 -4.31 3.22
CA VAL A 807 -3.11 -3.18 3.47
C VAL A 807 -2.37 -3.41 4.79
N LEU A 808 -1.06 -3.52 4.71
CA LEU A 808 -0.16 -3.68 5.86
C LEU A 808 0.31 -2.31 6.33
N ASN A 809 0.26 -2.06 7.63
CA ASN A 809 0.81 -0.88 8.25
C ASN A 809 1.76 -1.29 9.40
N PHE A 810 3.00 -0.85 9.32
CA PHE A 810 3.99 -0.97 10.40
C PHE A 810 4.26 0.40 10.98
N TYR A 811 3.82 0.63 12.22
CA TYR A 811 4.02 1.89 12.93
C TYR A 811 5.23 1.78 13.84
N PHE A 812 6.19 2.68 13.64
CA PHE A 812 7.34 2.88 14.50
C PHE A 812 7.15 4.17 15.30
N ASP A 813 6.47 4.05 16.43
CA ASP A 813 6.13 5.19 17.27
C ASP A 813 7.31 5.61 18.15
N ASN A 814 7.59 6.91 18.17
CA ASN A 814 8.71 7.51 18.91
C ASN A 814 10.07 6.84 18.61
N ILE A 815 10.31 6.56 17.33
CA ILE A 815 11.53 5.87 16.85
C ILE A 815 12.81 6.69 17.07
N LEU A 816 12.69 8.02 17.19
CA LEU A 816 13.81 8.95 17.38
C LEU A 816 14.91 8.77 16.32
N LEU A 817 14.50 8.65 15.06
CA LEU A 817 15.39 8.33 13.93
C LEU A 817 16.08 9.62 13.43
N PRO A 818 17.37 9.85 13.76
CA PRO A 818 18.06 11.10 13.42
C PRO A 818 18.20 11.28 11.91
N ASP A 819 18.46 12.50 11.47
CA ASP A 819 18.73 12.73 10.06
C ASP A 819 20.09 12.18 9.63
N SER A 820 20.18 11.79 8.36
CA SER A 820 21.39 11.21 7.79
C SER A 820 22.60 12.14 7.76
N ASN A 821 22.45 13.47 7.84
CA ASN A 821 23.58 14.41 7.90
C ASN A 821 24.21 14.44 9.31
N VAL A 822 23.43 14.16 10.36
CA VAL A 822 23.91 14.03 11.73
C VAL A 822 24.50 12.63 11.97
N ASN A 823 23.77 11.58 11.60
CA ASN A 823 24.24 10.21 11.79
C ASN A 823 23.66 9.26 10.75
N VAL A 824 24.43 9.03 9.68
CA VAL A 824 24.07 8.11 8.59
C VAL A 824 23.66 6.72 9.11
N ALA A 825 24.40 6.14 10.05
CA ALA A 825 24.13 4.78 10.52
C ALA A 825 22.87 4.71 11.39
N ALA A 826 22.65 5.68 12.27
CA ALA A 826 21.46 5.72 13.12
C ALA A 826 20.20 6.20 12.38
N SER A 827 20.35 6.87 11.23
CA SER A 827 19.22 7.34 10.41
C SER A 827 18.47 6.24 9.65
N GLN A 828 18.88 4.97 9.78
CA GLN A 828 18.40 3.84 8.97
C GLN A 828 17.51 2.90 9.78
N GLY A 829 16.52 2.30 9.11
CA GLY A 829 15.73 1.22 9.65
C GLY A 829 15.22 0.26 8.58
N PHE A 830 14.56 -0.82 9.03
CA PHE A 830 13.95 -1.80 8.15
C PHE A 830 12.83 -2.56 8.84
N VAL A 831 12.01 -3.23 8.04
CA VAL A 831 11.03 -4.22 8.48
C VAL A 831 10.97 -5.39 7.49
N LYS A 832 10.84 -6.61 8.02
CA LYS A 832 10.66 -7.84 7.26
C LYS A 832 9.25 -8.40 7.48
N PHE A 833 8.66 -9.01 6.47
CA PHE A 833 7.43 -9.80 6.61
C PHE A 833 7.33 -10.84 5.51
N THR A 834 6.63 -11.93 5.78
CA THR A 834 6.39 -13.02 4.83
C THR A 834 4.90 -13.10 4.47
N VAL A 835 4.59 -13.43 3.22
CA VAL A 835 3.22 -13.63 2.74
C VAL A 835 3.19 -14.74 1.69
N SER A 836 2.16 -15.59 1.75
CA SER A 836 1.95 -16.66 0.77
C SER A 836 1.22 -16.16 -0.47
N GLN A 837 1.49 -16.81 -1.59
CA GLN A 837 0.64 -16.73 -2.77
C GLN A 837 -0.77 -17.25 -2.47
N ASP A 838 -1.77 -16.68 -3.13
CA ASP A 838 -3.09 -17.29 -3.17
C ASP A 838 -3.00 -18.73 -3.68
N ARG A 839 -3.79 -19.59 -3.05
CA ARG A 839 -3.78 -21.01 -3.35
C ARG A 839 -4.12 -21.26 -4.82
N ASP A 840 -3.26 -22.02 -5.48
CA ASP A 840 -3.46 -22.46 -6.87
C ASP A 840 -3.50 -21.31 -7.91
N ASN A 841 -2.71 -20.25 -7.68
CA ASN A 841 -2.48 -19.21 -8.69
C ASN A 841 -2.19 -19.79 -10.08
N PRO A 842 -2.83 -19.28 -11.16
CA PRO A 842 -2.57 -19.76 -12.52
C PRO A 842 -1.09 -19.62 -12.90
N ILE A 843 -0.54 -20.61 -13.61
CA ILE A 843 0.80 -20.49 -14.18
C ILE A 843 0.83 -19.31 -15.17
N GLY A 844 1.88 -18.49 -15.07
CA GLY A 844 2.04 -17.24 -15.80
C GLY A 844 1.46 -16.01 -15.09
N THR A 845 0.87 -16.18 -13.89
CA THR A 845 0.40 -15.05 -13.08
C THR A 845 1.57 -14.13 -12.73
N TYR A 846 1.42 -12.86 -13.05
CA TYR A 846 2.38 -11.81 -12.77
C TYR A 846 1.85 -10.94 -11.64
N PHE A 847 2.65 -10.70 -10.61
CA PHE A 847 2.29 -9.84 -9.50
C PHE A 847 3.44 -8.93 -9.10
N GLU A 848 3.10 -7.73 -8.67
CA GLU A 848 4.02 -6.67 -8.24
C GLU A 848 3.73 -6.27 -6.79
N ASN A 849 4.74 -5.75 -6.10
CA ASN A 849 4.56 -5.17 -4.78
C ASN A 849 5.51 -3.97 -4.53
N THR A 850 4.97 -2.90 -3.95
CA THR A 850 5.65 -1.62 -3.65
C THR A 850 5.17 -1.07 -2.30
N ALA A 851 6.07 -0.46 -1.53
CA ALA A 851 5.75 0.14 -0.24
C ALA A 851 5.85 1.68 -0.26
N ALA A 852 5.08 2.32 0.62
CA ALA A 852 5.13 3.75 0.91
C ALA A 852 5.64 3.95 2.35
N ILE A 853 6.69 4.76 2.51
CA ILE A 853 7.32 5.03 3.81
C ILE A 853 7.06 6.48 4.20
N TYR A 854 6.30 6.69 5.27
CA TYR A 854 5.99 8.01 5.81
C TYR A 854 6.94 8.33 6.96
N PHE A 855 7.52 9.53 6.95
CA PHE A 855 8.30 10.08 8.05
C PHE A 855 7.52 11.25 8.67
N ASP A 856 7.06 11.08 9.89
CA ASP A 856 6.12 11.97 10.57
C ASP A 856 4.89 12.24 9.69
N TYR A 857 4.63 13.50 9.35
CA TYR A 857 3.51 13.95 8.53
C TYR A 857 3.94 14.33 7.10
N ASN A 858 5.13 13.90 6.67
CA ASN A 858 5.63 14.19 5.33
C ASN A 858 5.00 13.28 4.27
N ALA A 859 5.06 13.72 3.01
CA ALA A 859 4.73 12.87 1.87
C ALA A 859 5.57 11.58 1.88
N PRO A 860 5.01 10.43 1.48
CA PRO A 860 5.70 9.17 1.56
C PRO A 860 6.84 9.06 0.55
N VAL A 861 7.93 8.41 0.97
CA VAL A 861 8.96 7.90 0.06
C VAL A 861 8.48 6.55 -0.48
N ILE A 862 8.30 6.46 -1.79
CA ILE A 862 7.88 5.23 -2.46
C ILE A 862 9.11 4.39 -2.80
N THR A 863 9.10 3.10 -2.44
CA THR A 863 10.20 2.18 -2.76
C THR A 863 10.23 1.83 -4.25
N ASN A 864 11.27 1.12 -4.69
CA ASN A 864 11.19 0.37 -5.95
C ASN A 864 10.07 -0.70 -5.88
N THR A 865 9.64 -1.14 -7.06
CA THR A 865 8.70 -2.24 -7.23
C THR A 865 9.43 -3.58 -7.35
N THR A 866 8.97 -4.56 -6.59
CA THR A 866 9.35 -5.97 -6.72
C THR A 866 8.32 -6.70 -7.58
N TYR A 867 8.71 -7.74 -8.32
CA TYR A 867 7.77 -8.50 -9.15
C TYR A 867 8.20 -9.95 -9.32
N HIS A 868 7.21 -10.82 -9.51
CA HIS A 868 7.40 -12.26 -9.74
C HIS A 868 6.40 -12.80 -10.75
N THR A 869 6.77 -13.93 -11.36
CA THR A 869 5.88 -14.70 -12.24
C THR A 869 5.71 -16.11 -11.69
N VAL A 870 4.47 -16.55 -11.47
CA VAL A 870 4.19 -17.93 -11.08
C VAL A 870 4.53 -18.86 -12.24
N GLY A 871 5.42 -19.82 -12.03
CA GLY A 871 5.89 -20.75 -13.05
C GLY A 871 6.01 -22.17 -12.54
N ASP A 872 6.06 -23.14 -13.44
CA ASP A 872 6.44 -24.51 -13.12
C ASP A 872 7.42 -25.04 -14.19
N ASN A 873 8.30 -25.97 -13.80
CA ASN A 873 9.35 -26.56 -14.66
C ASN A 873 10.16 -25.52 -15.46
N PHE A 874 10.44 -24.37 -14.85
CA PHE A 874 11.09 -23.21 -15.50
C PHE A 874 12.62 -23.24 -15.43
N VAL A 875 13.21 -24.10 -14.60
CA VAL A 875 14.66 -24.24 -14.48
C VAL A 875 15.20 -25.02 -15.68
N VAL A 876 16.33 -24.59 -16.25
CA VAL A 876 16.97 -25.29 -17.38
C VAL A 876 17.37 -26.71 -16.96
N VAL A 877 16.87 -27.71 -17.67
CA VAL A 877 17.04 -29.12 -17.32
C VAL A 877 18.12 -29.81 -18.17
N SER A 878 19.04 -30.52 -17.51
CA SER A 878 19.99 -31.44 -18.15
C SER A 878 19.58 -32.91 -17.92
N TYR A 879 19.53 -33.72 -18.98
CA TYR A 879 19.13 -35.14 -18.97
C TYR A 879 20.35 -36.05 -19.21
N GLU A 880 20.79 -36.79 -18.17
CA GLU A 880 21.65 -38.01 -18.13
C GLU A 880 22.82 -37.97 -17.10
N PRO A 881 23.23 -39.15 -16.55
CA PRO A 881 23.43 -39.35 -15.11
C PRO A 881 24.81 -38.92 -14.58
N GLY A 882 24.75 -38.24 -13.43
CA GLY A 882 25.80 -38.19 -12.40
C GLY A 882 26.97 -37.23 -12.63
N PRO A 883 27.54 -36.65 -11.55
CA PRO A 883 28.86 -36.01 -11.56
C PRO A 883 29.93 -37.11 -11.60
N ALA A 884 29.94 -37.95 -12.64
CA ALA A 884 31.15 -38.70 -12.92
C ALA A 884 32.21 -37.66 -13.28
N LEU A 885 33.25 -37.51 -12.45
CA LEU A 885 34.46 -36.74 -12.72
C LEU A 885 34.76 -36.84 -14.22
N ALA A 886 34.49 -35.78 -14.98
CA ALA A 886 34.82 -35.78 -16.39
C ALA A 886 36.33 -36.01 -16.45
N ALA A 887 36.73 -37.17 -16.98
CA ALA A 887 38.13 -37.57 -16.97
C ALA A 887 38.98 -36.61 -17.83
N TYR A 888 38.34 -35.83 -18.70
CA TYR A 888 38.92 -34.90 -19.66
C TYR A 888 38.11 -33.60 -19.72
N GLN A 889 38.77 -32.46 -19.95
CA GLN A 889 38.12 -31.20 -20.31
C GLN A 889 37.98 -31.08 -21.83
N LEU A 890 36.81 -30.67 -22.30
CA LEU A 890 36.51 -30.50 -23.73
C LEU A 890 36.36 -29.01 -24.06
N SER A 891 37.33 -28.48 -24.81
CA SER A 891 37.28 -27.14 -25.39
C SER A 891 36.48 -27.13 -26.68
N VAL A 892 35.55 -26.18 -26.79
CA VAL A 892 34.73 -25.93 -27.99
C VAL A 892 35.13 -24.57 -28.56
N PHE A 893 35.68 -24.51 -29.78
CA PHE A 893 36.14 -23.26 -30.39
C PHE A 893 35.94 -23.21 -31.91
N PRO A 894 35.53 -22.07 -32.50
CA PRO A 894 35.10 -20.85 -31.82
C PRO A 894 33.78 -21.05 -31.07
N ASN A 895 33.59 -20.35 -29.96
CA ASN A 895 32.35 -20.39 -29.19
C ASN A 895 32.14 -19.01 -28.56
N PRO A 896 31.25 -18.16 -29.08
CA PRO A 896 30.17 -18.48 -30.04
C PRO A 896 30.63 -18.79 -31.48
N ALA A 897 29.82 -19.55 -32.22
CA ALA A 897 30.06 -19.94 -33.60
C ALA A 897 28.86 -19.67 -34.53
N THR A 898 29.16 -19.37 -35.79
CA THR A 898 28.16 -19.12 -36.85
C THR A 898 28.08 -20.25 -37.89
N HIS A 899 29.16 -21.02 -38.06
CA HIS A 899 29.22 -22.07 -39.09
C HIS A 899 29.73 -23.39 -38.55
N THR A 900 30.88 -23.43 -37.87
CA THR A 900 31.48 -24.67 -37.36
C THR A 900 32.11 -24.48 -35.99
N VAL A 901 32.11 -25.53 -35.16
CA VAL A 901 32.88 -25.63 -33.91
C VAL A 901 33.85 -26.79 -33.94
N GLU A 902 35.05 -26.58 -33.42
CA GLU A 902 36.05 -27.62 -33.21
C GLU A 902 36.08 -28.06 -31.74
N LEU A 903 36.15 -29.37 -31.54
CA LEU A 903 36.14 -30.04 -30.24
C LEU A 903 37.53 -30.57 -29.95
N ARG A 904 38.16 -30.09 -28.86
CA ARG A 904 39.53 -30.47 -28.46
C ARG A 904 39.59 -30.87 -26.99
N PHE A 905 40.26 -31.97 -26.69
CA PHE A 905 40.50 -32.42 -25.32
C PHE A 905 41.78 -31.80 -24.73
N ASP A 906 41.78 -31.56 -23.42
CA ASP A 906 42.94 -31.08 -22.64
C ASP A 906 44.11 -32.07 -22.62
N LYS A 907 43.84 -33.36 -22.77
CA LYS A 907 44.82 -34.44 -22.84
C LYS A 907 44.32 -35.59 -23.73
N PRO A 908 45.21 -36.44 -24.27
CA PRO A 908 44.84 -37.53 -25.16
C PRO A 908 43.85 -38.50 -24.48
N VAL A 909 42.69 -38.70 -25.12
CA VAL A 909 41.70 -39.70 -24.72
C VAL A 909 42.22 -41.09 -25.11
N THR A 910 42.13 -42.07 -24.22
CA THR A 910 42.75 -43.40 -24.39
C THR A 910 42.05 -44.31 -25.41
N ALA A 911 40.84 -43.97 -25.85
CA ALA A 911 40.10 -44.72 -26.86
C ALA A 911 40.42 -44.25 -28.29
N GLU A 912 40.16 -45.10 -29.29
CA GLU A 912 40.36 -44.74 -30.70
C GLU A 912 39.23 -43.82 -31.22
N GLU A 913 38.00 -44.02 -30.75
CA GLU A 913 36.81 -43.27 -31.16
C GLU A 913 35.89 -42.96 -29.97
N GLY A 914 35.08 -41.91 -30.09
CA GLY A 914 34.04 -41.55 -29.13
C GLY A 914 32.77 -41.03 -29.82
N GLN A 915 31.63 -41.22 -29.15
CA GLN A 915 30.32 -40.72 -29.57
C GLN A 915 30.09 -39.33 -28.98
N TRP A 916 29.75 -38.36 -29.82
CA TRP A 916 29.28 -37.06 -29.36
C TRP A 916 27.77 -36.94 -29.51
N LEU A 917 27.12 -36.28 -28.55
CA LEU A 917 25.69 -35.99 -28.53
C LEU A 917 25.50 -34.50 -28.29
N LEU A 918 24.69 -33.84 -29.12
CA LEU A 918 24.40 -32.42 -29.06
C LEU A 918 22.91 -32.25 -28.74
N HIS A 919 22.61 -31.61 -27.61
CA HIS A 919 21.27 -31.37 -27.11
C HIS A 919 20.94 -29.87 -27.17
N ASP A 920 19.67 -29.52 -27.33
CA ASP A 920 19.21 -28.14 -27.13
C ASP A 920 19.09 -27.79 -25.64
N ALA A 921 18.72 -26.54 -25.35
CA ALA A 921 18.53 -26.05 -23.98
C ALA A 921 17.39 -26.74 -23.21
N ARG A 922 16.56 -27.58 -23.86
CA ARG A 922 15.51 -28.39 -23.23
C ARG A 922 15.94 -29.85 -23.05
N GLY A 923 17.19 -30.17 -23.35
CA GLY A 923 17.74 -31.53 -23.28
C GLY A 923 17.33 -32.42 -24.46
N GLN A 924 16.62 -31.92 -25.46
CA GLN A 924 16.26 -32.70 -26.64
C GLN A 924 17.52 -32.98 -27.47
N LEU A 925 17.78 -34.26 -27.77
CA LEU A 925 18.88 -34.63 -28.65
C LEU A 925 18.64 -34.08 -30.06
N ILE A 926 19.47 -33.13 -30.47
CA ILE A 926 19.41 -32.48 -31.78
C ILE A 926 20.26 -33.24 -32.79
N ARG A 927 21.46 -33.64 -32.39
CA ARG A 927 22.40 -34.33 -33.27
C ARG A 927 23.31 -35.25 -32.48
N GLN A 928 23.81 -36.30 -33.11
CA GLN A 928 24.86 -37.15 -32.56
C GLN A 928 25.77 -37.65 -33.68
N GLY A 929 26.95 -38.12 -33.31
CA GLY A 929 27.87 -38.75 -34.23
C GLY A 929 29.01 -39.48 -33.52
N ILE A 930 29.89 -40.08 -34.29
CA ILE A 930 31.10 -40.76 -33.81
C ILE A 930 32.29 -40.02 -34.43
N ALA A 931 33.34 -39.79 -33.65
CA ALA A 931 34.55 -39.14 -34.12
C ALA A 931 35.81 -39.70 -33.43
N PRO A 932 36.99 -39.55 -34.05
CA PRO A 932 38.26 -39.94 -33.42
C PRO A 932 38.45 -39.23 -32.08
N ALA A 933 39.10 -39.89 -31.13
CA ALA A 933 39.28 -39.33 -29.80
C ALA A 933 40.28 -38.14 -29.74
N ALA A 934 40.89 -37.79 -30.88
CA ALA A 934 41.68 -36.57 -31.08
C ALA A 934 40.82 -35.29 -31.20
N GLY A 935 39.50 -35.42 -31.38
CA GLY A 935 38.57 -34.30 -31.54
C GLY A 935 37.64 -34.44 -32.74
N ALA A 936 36.73 -33.49 -32.91
CA ALA A 936 35.84 -33.43 -34.06
C ALA A 936 35.55 -31.99 -34.48
N THR A 937 35.12 -31.79 -35.73
CA THR A 937 34.54 -30.53 -36.19
C THR A 937 33.05 -30.73 -36.45
N LEU A 938 32.22 -29.93 -35.81
CA LEU A 938 30.77 -29.94 -35.97
C LEU A 938 30.34 -28.75 -36.83
N ASP A 939 29.50 -29.01 -37.83
CA ASP A 939 28.77 -27.96 -38.53
C ASP A 939 27.54 -27.56 -37.71
N VAL A 940 27.41 -26.28 -37.41
CA VAL A 940 26.32 -25.68 -36.63
C VAL A 940 25.54 -24.63 -37.41
N SER A 941 25.84 -24.47 -38.71
CA SER A 941 25.25 -23.42 -39.57
C SER A 941 23.72 -23.55 -39.75
N ASP A 942 23.19 -24.76 -39.58
CA ASP A 942 21.78 -25.09 -39.72
C ASP A 942 21.01 -25.12 -38.38
N LEU A 943 21.69 -24.85 -37.27
CA LEU A 943 21.07 -24.80 -35.95
C LEU A 943 20.48 -23.40 -35.68
N PRO A 944 19.27 -23.29 -35.10
CA PRO A 944 18.75 -22.02 -34.61
C PRO A 944 19.72 -21.34 -33.63
N LYS A 945 19.69 -20.00 -33.59
CA LYS A 945 20.45 -19.22 -32.61
C LYS A 945 20.06 -19.65 -31.20
N GLY A 946 21.05 -19.97 -30.36
CA GLY A 946 20.78 -20.50 -29.04
C GLY A 946 21.96 -21.24 -28.41
N VAL A 947 21.73 -21.76 -27.22
CA VAL A 947 22.71 -22.56 -26.45
C VAL A 947 22.40 -24.04 -26.62
N TYR A 948 23.44 -24.82 -26.89
CA TYR A 948 23.40 -26.27 -27.03
C TYR A 948 24.43 -26.92 -26.10
N PHE A 949 24.13 -28.10 -25.63
CA PHE A 949 24.96 -28.87 -24.71
C PHE A 949 25.51 -30.11 -25.41
N LEU A 950 26.83 -30.25 -25.39
CA LEU A 950 27.55 -31.34 -26.01
C LEU A 950 28.03 -32.34 -24.95
N GLN A 951 27.75 -33.62 -25.18
CA GLN A 951 28.27 -34.74 -24.41
C GLN A 951 29.23 -35.54 -25.27
N TRP A 952 30.31 -36.06 -24.68
CA TRP A 952 31.22 -37.00 -25.34
C TRP A 952 31.33 -38.30 -24.55
N ARG A 953 31.05 -39.43 -25.21
CA ARG A 953 31.03 -40.77 -24.63
C ARG A 953 32.06 -41.68 -25.30
N VAL A 954 32.70 -42.51 -24.50
CA VAL A 954 33.63 -43.56 -24.95
C VAL A 954 33.13 -44.88 -24.38
N GLU A 955 32.93 -45.89 -25.24
CA GLU A 955 32.37 -47.20 -24.84
C GLU A 955 31.05 -47.06 -24.03
N GLY A 956 30.22 -46.07 -24.38
CA GLY A 956 28.95 -45.78 -23.70
C GLY A 956 29.08 -44.99 -22.39
N ARG A 957 30.29 -44.67 -21.93
CA ARG A 957 30.53 -43.87 -20.71
C ARG A 957 30.82 -42.41 -21.06
N LEU A 958 30.19 -41.47 -20.36
CA LEU A 958 30.48 -40.04 -20.49
C LEU A 958 31.90 -39.73 -20.00
N VAL A 959 32.68 -39.04 -20.82
CA VAL A 959 34.08 -38.70 -20.51
C VAL A 959 34.39 -37.20 -20.54
N ALA A 960 33.57 -36.40 -21.26
CA ALA A 960 33.65 -34.94 -21.25
C ALA A 960 32.33 -34.28 -21.66
N ARG A 961 32.20 -32.99 -21.34
CA ARG A 961 31.05 -32.14 -21.68
C ARG A 961 31.55 -30.82 -22.29
N GLY A 962 30.75 -30.20 -23.14
CA GLY A 962 31.04 -28.88 -23.73
C GLY A 962 29.75 -28.09 -23.99
N LYS A 963 29.87 -26.76 -24.08
CA LYS A 963 28.77 -25.86 -24.44
C LYS A 963 29.02 -25.30 -25.84
N VAL A 964 28.00 -25.21 -26.67
CA VAL A 964 28.05 -24.63 -28.02
C VAL A 964 27.04 -23.50 -28.10
N ILE A 965 27.48 -22.27 -28.37
CA ILE A 965 26.64 -21.09 -28.58
C ILE A 965 26.60 -20.81 -30.08
N VAL A 966 25.40 -20.87 -30.68
CA VAL A 966 25.19 -20.60 -32.11
C VAL A 966 24.63 -19.18 -32.30
N GLN A 967 25.26 -18.40 -33.19
CA GLN A 967 24.93 -16.97 -33.44
C GLN A 967 24.37 -16.67 -34.83
#